data_AF-A0A0K1RDW9-F1
#
_entry.id   AF-A0A0K1RDW9-F1
#
_cell.length_a   1.000
_cell.length_b   1.000
_cell.length_c   1.000
_cell.angle_alpha   90.00
_cell.angle_beta   90.00
_cell.angle_gamma   90.00
#
_symmetry.space_group_name_H-M   'P 1'
#
loop_
_entity.id
_entity.type
_entity.pdbx_description
1 polymer ?
#
loop_
_entity_poly.entity_id
_entity_poly.type
_entity_poly.pdbx_seq_one_letter_code
_entity_poly.pdbx_strand_id
1 'polypeptide(L)'
;MNEELLALNAWREQALSRGIDKQLLPSAFELGIFLRAKNDPEKWQDKPTLAMWGDSLTKLLQAVATGNFVKGTPLPDLFFKQATQAQPAQPAPEPVQPEPQPEPAQPKPEPKPQPARQEQSKPLNLRAEDFAERDVWTHSEPLRVEGGEVMVRARGDEEGTLEVSWVAPESGAKVRIFRLLSRDSIMNDNELEPNFGLLRTITAGRLWTDEADMDRAIRSYHVWLNEGDSEIEALRAEPKLVGVGVYVQPVHDLHVTFEDGRIYGSYAEIDGTESVEIFLLDNVHGRVQQFENENNLRGFQLTPKSTGRAYVFQARRKVGVHMSAYSDEQAVDVPAELTQITPQISLDGDRFTLSWDRPGAGEVRIYRSAEPVADGAAGQLVDADNLGEYGLQVGDWSNRLEPRDATEFATDWKSDAYSMYITAVNVVENQAMIGTTASWVRCGEAHDVRIFERVDEQLITFAWPEHAAGVEFFTADIYNTDNLDFSDPDAIQNNPSVQHLGRISENQYRRRGGYQVNLQVPSLLILMPYRSHQGKTVPGKPTVLNYPGLLKMSYEIVNEAPAGAPAQLSVRIHANNRADTFGQSFVLMAQEGTLPIDPTREELQLNVWRRAASFGAPSAERQYAEKIFDIREPFTRDRLSGQEMPGESFAIDMNQLYGRRNIFLRLFLYTPSGGYQRVYEQQSVGQGEHPQPVPVLLDPPLNQLYYSEEPPAQQYQQQYQQSEPQPETEQKESGGRFSLFRRKR
;
A
#
# COMPACT_ATOMS: atom_id res chain seq x y z
N MET A 1 19.76 6.39 -20.38
CA MET A 1 19.51 7.26 -19.22
C MET A 1 19.66 6.51 -17.89
N ASN A 2 18.88 5.44 -17.64
CA ASN A 2 18.96 4.71 -16.36
C ASN A 2 20.35 4.15 -16.05
N GLU A 3 21.02 3.52 -17.01
CA GLU A 3 22.37 2.94 -16.79
C GLU A 3 23.45 4.01 -16.58
N GLU A 4 23.35 5.14 -17.28
CA GLU A 4 24.25 6.29 -17.12
C GLU A 4 24.13 6.90 -15.72
N LEU A 5 22.90 7.09 -15.22
CA LEU A 5 22.66 7.60 -13.87
C LEU A 5 23.12 6.59 -12.79
N LEU A 6 22.92 5.29 -13.01
CA LEU A 6 23.44 4.23 -12.14
C LEU A 6 24.98 4.23 -12.11
N ALA A 7 25.65 4.43 -13.25
CA ALA A 7 27.11 4.52 -13.31
C ALA A 7 27.65 5.76 -12.59
N LEU A 8 27.04 6.93 -12.78
CA LEU A 8 27.41 8.18 -12.10
C LEU A 8 27.25 8.06 -10.57
N ASN A 9 26.18 7.42 -10.09
CA ASN A 9 25.97 7.16 -8.67
C ASN A 9 26.97 6.12 -8.13
N ALA A 10 27.21 5.01 -8.84
CA ALA A 10 28.20 4.01 -8.44
C ALA A 10 29.63 4.59 -8.34
N TRP A 11 29.99 5.49 -9.25
CA TRP A 11 31.24 6.27 -9.16
C TRP A 11 31.29 7.13 -7.91
N ARG A 12 30.20 7.81 -7.56
CA ARG A 12 30.13 8.70 -6.38
C ARG A 12 30.30 7.92 -5.07
N GLU A 13 29.63 6.78 -4.94
CA GLU A 13 29.79 5.92 -3.75
C GLU A 13 31.20 5.31 -3.67
N GLN A 14 31.80 4.92 -4.80
CA GLN A 14 33.19 4.44 -4.82
C GLN A 14 34.21 5.57 -4.59
N ALA A 15 33.88 6.82 -4.91
CA ALA A 15 34.72 7.98 -4.59
C ALA A 15 34.74 8.23 -3.06
N LEU A 16 33.58 8.15 -2.41
CA LEU A 16 33.48 8.19 -0.94
C LEU A 16 34.24 7.04 -0.29
N SER A 17 34.11 5.80 -0.80
CA SER A 17 34.84 4.64 -0.26
C SER A 17 36.36 4.69 -0.49
N ARG A 18 36.83 5.56 -1.40
CA ARG A 18 38.25 5.87 -1.63
C ARG A 18 38.77 7.02 -0.73
N GLY A 19 37.94 7.55 0.18
CA GLY A 19 38.33 8.61 1.11
C GLY A 19 38.34 10.01 0.50
N ILE A 20 37.67 10.23 -0.64
CA ILE A 20 37.51 11.57 -1.21
C ILE A 20 36.43 12.31 -0.42
N ASP A 21 36.74 13.54 0.02
CA ASP A 21 35.82 14.37 0.80
C ASP A 21 34.48 14.57 0.05
N LYS A 22 33.38 14.36 0.78
CA LYS A 22 32.00 14.55 0.33
C LYS A 22 31.73 15.98 -0.16
N GLN A 23 32.42 17.00 0.38
CA GLN A 23 32.33 18.39 -0.08
C GLN A 23 33.00 18.62 -1.45
N LEU A 24 33.97 17.76 -1.81
CA LEU A 24 34.67 17.82 -3.09
C LEU A 24 33.99 16.98 -4.18
N LEU A 25 32.89 16.30 -3.89
CA LEU A 25 32.17 15.43 -4.82
C LEU A 25 30.83 16.04 -5.27
N PRO A 26 30.44 15.90 -6.55
CA PRO A 26 29.14 16.34 -7.02
C PRO A 26 27.99 15.69 -6.24
N SER A 27 26.96 16.47 -5.94
CA SER A 27 25.68 15.99 -5.42
C SER A 27 24.94 15.15 -6.47
N ALA A 28 23.98 14.32 -6.04
CA ALA A 28 23.11 13.58 -6.96
C ALA A 28 22.30 14.51 -7.89
N PHE A 29 22.00 15.74 -7.44
CA PHE A 29 21.36 16.78 -8.23
C PHE A 29 22.30 17.32 -9.34
N GLU A 30 23.57 17.59 -9.01
CA GLU A 30 24.59 18.00 -9.98
C GLU A 30 24.90 16.90 -11.01
N LEU A 31 24.97 15.63 -10.60
CA LEU A 31 25.06 14.50 -11.53
C LEU A 31 23.83 14.43 -12.45
N GLY A 32 22.64 14.75 -11.93
CA GLY A 32 21.41 14.90 -12.70
C GLY A 32 21.37 16.13 -13.63
N ILE A 33 22.17 17.17 -13.38
CA ILE A 33 22.40 18.28 -14.32
C ILE A 33 23.38 17.84 -15.41
N PHE A 34 24.53 17.29 -15.01
CA PHE A 34 25.59 16.81 -15.90
C PHE A 34 25.07 15.81 -16.95
N LEU A 35 24.26 14.83 -16.53
CA LEU A 35 23.63 13.86 -17.44
C LEU A 35 22.65 14.53 -18.43
N ARG A 36 21.93 15.58 -18.01
CA ARG A 36 21.03 16.35 -18.90
C ARG A 36 21.78 17.29 -19.85
N ALA A 37 23.00 17.72 -19.49
CA ALA A 37 23.86 18.54 -20.35
C ALA A 37 24.47 17.77 -21.54
N LYS A 38 24.44 16.43 -21.56
CA LYS A 38 24.96 15.59 -22.66
C LYS A 38 26.43 15.92 -23.04
N ASN A 39 27.28 16.08 -22.04
CA ASN A 39 28.70 16.46 -22.18
C ASN A 39 28.95 17.86 -22.78
N ASP A 40 27.95 18.74 -22.88
CA ASP A 40 28.15 20.17 -23.15
C ASP A 40 28.75 20.85 -21.91
N PRO A 41 30.01 21.33 -21.95
CA PRO A 41 30.67 21.86 -20.75
C PRO A 41 30.02 23.14 -20.24
N GLU A 42 29.61 24.04 -21.14
CA GLU A 42 29.10 25.39 -20.81
C GLU A 42 27.87 25.36 -19.88
N LYS A 43 27.17 24.22 -19.80
CA LYS A 43 26.01 24.00 -18.94
C LYS A 43 26.34 23.54 -17.50
N TRP A 44 27.62 23.37 -17.14
CA TRP A 44 28.02 22.96 -15.79
C TRP A 44 29.38 23.50 -15.29
N GLN A 45 30.12 24.31 -16.06
CA GLN A 45 31.41 24.90 -15.59
C GLN A 45 31.23 25.82 -14.37
N ASP A 46 30.01 26.30 -14.12
CA ASP A 46 29.66 27.15 -12.98
C ASP A 46 29.54 26.39 -11.65
N LYS A 47 29.61 25.05 -11.66
CA LYS A 47 29.60 24.21 -10.46
C LYS A 47 31.02 23.73 -10.14
N PRO A 48 31.64 24.13 -9.02
CA PRO A 48 33.03 23.77 -8.71
C PRO A 48 33.31 22.27 -8.70
N THR A 49 32.36 21.46 -8.22
CA THR A 49 32.46 19.99 -8.17
C THR A 49 32.46 19.39 -9.58
N LEU A 50 31.57 19.83 -10.47
CA LEU A 50 31.52 19.38 -11.87
C LEU A 50 32.70 19.91 -12.68
N ALA A 51 33.16 21.14 -12.45
CA ALA A 51 34.39 21.66 -13.06
C ALA A 51 35.63 20.82 -12.71
N MET A 52 35.71 20.30 -11.48
CA MET A 52 36.82 19.46 -11.01
C MET A 52 36.76 18.00 -11.50
N TRP A 53 35.56 17.44 -11.71
CA TRP A 53 35.35 16.03 -12.02
C TRP A 53 34.79 15.72 -13.41
N GLY A 54 34.26 16.72 -14.13
CA GLY A 54 33.48 16.54 -15.36
C GLY A 54 34.23 15.82 -16.47
N ASP A 55 35.55 15.96 -16.52
CA ASP A 55 36.46 15.24 -17.41
C ASP A 55 36.41 13.71 -17.18
N SER A 56 36.35 13.29 -15.93
CA SER A 56 36.31 11.89 -15.50
C SER A 56 34.89 11.32 -15.55
N LEU A 57 33.87 12.15 -15.28
CA LEU A 57 32.46 11.80 -15.50
C LEU A 57 32.14 11.63 -17.00
N THR A 58 32.69 12.48 -17.87
CA THR A 58 32.56 12.36 -19.34
C THR A 58 33.17 11.05 -19.83
N LYS A 59 34.39 10.72 -19.36
CA LYS A 59 35.05 9.43 -19.67
C LYS A 59 34.22 8.24 -19.18
N LEU A 60 33.59 8.34 -18.01
CA LEU A 60 32.71 7.30 -17.49
C LEU A 60 31.47 7.10 -18.37
N LEU A 61 30.80 8.17 -18.78
CA LEU A 61 29.66 8.09 -19.71
C LEU A 61 30.08 7.54 -21.09
N GLN A 62 31.29 7.86 -21.57
CA GLN A 62 31.85 7.23 -22.78
C GLN A 62 32.13 5.73 -22.60
N ALA A 63 32.59 5.30 -21.41
CA ALA A 63 32.78 3.88 -21.11
C ALA A 63 31.44 3.11 -21.08
N VAL A 64 30.38 3.71 -20.50
CA VAL A 64 29.01 3.18 -20.55
C VAL A 64 28.52 3.10 -21.99
N ALA A 65 28.60 4.18 -22.76
CA ALA A 65 28.13 4.26 -24.14
C ALA A 65 28.88 3.34 -25.13
N THR A 66 30.08 2.86 -24.77
CA THR A 66 30.86 1.89 -25.55
C THR A 66 30.75 0.45 -25.05
N GLY A 67 29.88 0.18 -24.05
CA GLY A 67 29.68 -1.16 -23.48
C GLY A 67 30.82 -1.65 -22.58
N ASN A 68 31.77 -0.78 -22.22
CA ASN A 68 32.93 -1.09 -21.37
C ASN A 68 32.65 -0.89 -19.86
N PHE A 69 31.39 -0.78 -19.47
CA PHE A 69 30.94 -0.70 -18.08
C PHE A 69 30.21 -1.98 -17.68
N VAL A 70 30.76 -2.73 -16.72
CA VAL A 70 30.12 -3.92 -16.15
C VAL A 70 29.54 -3.57 -14.78
N LYS A 71 28.24 -3.81 -14.61
CA LYS A 71 27.54 -3.53 -13.34
C LYS A 71 28.10 -4.39 -12.21
N GLY A 72 28.62 -3.74 -11.16
CA GLY A 72 29.15 -4.39 -9.96
C GLY A 72 30.66 -4.62 -9.94
N THR A 73 31.39 -4.37 -11.04
CA THR A 73 32.87 -4.31 -10.99
C THR A 73 33.35 -2.94 -10.52
N PRO A 74 34.40 -2.84 -9.68
CA PRO A 74 34.93 -1.56 -9.22
C PRO A 74 35.54 -0.78 -10.41
N LEU A 75 35.24 0.53 -10.47
CA LEU A 75 35.76 1.40 -11.51
C LEU A 75 37.29 1.60 -11.37
N PRO A 76 38.05 1.53 -12.48
CA PRO A 76 39.47 1.85 -12.52
C PRO A 76 39.85 3.23 -11.99
N ASP A 77 41.04 3.34 -11.39
CA ASP A 77 41.59 4.56 -10.76
C ASP A 77 41.63 5.78 -11.69
N LEU A 78 41.66 5.57 -13.01
CA LEU A 78 41.65 6.63 -14.01
C LEU A 78 40.38 7.50 -13.97
N PHE A 79 39.25 6.98 -13.45
CA PHE A 79 38.02 7.74 -13.24
C PHE A 79 38.03 8.55 -11.93
N PHE A 80 39.02 8.36 -11.06
CA PHE A 80 39.15 9.06 -9.77
C PHE A 80 40.33 10.06 -9.77
N LYS A 81 40.82 10.41 -10.96
CA LYS A 81 41.72 11.55 -11.15
C LYS A 81 40.90 12.81 -11.40
N GLN A 82 41.17 13.85 -10.63
CA GLN A 82 40.64 15.20 -10.86
C GLN A 82 41.17 15.74 -12.21
N ALA A 83 40.47 16.72 -12.79
CA ALA A 83 40.97 17.43 -13.97
C ALA A 83 42.32 18.10 -13.64
N THR A 84 43.39 17.66 -14.31
CA THR A 84 44.74 18.17 -14.06
C THR A 84 44.87 19.61 -14.58
N GLN A 85 44.65 20.58 -13.69
CA GLN A 85 45.14 21.94 -13.92
C GLN A 85 46.64 21.87 -14.22
N ALA A 86 47.09 22.58 -15.26
CA ALA A 86 48.45 22.49 -15.76
C ALA A 86 49.47 22.91 -14.68
N GLN A 87 50.14 21.94 -14.06
CA GLN A 87 51.17 22.21 -13.06
C GLN A 87 52.37 22.93 -13.71
N PRO A 88 52.83 24.06 -13.13
CA PRO A 88 54.21 24.50 -13.29
C PRO A 88 55.18 23.38 -12.88
N ALA A 89 56.33 23.29 -13.54
CA ALA A 89 57.23 22.14 -13.39
C ALA A 89 57.71 21.90 -11.94
N GLN A 90 57.76 20.63 -11.55
CA GLN A 90 58.25 20.19 -10.24
C GLN A 90 59.76 20.43 -10.08
N PRO A 91 60.21 20.89 -8.90
CA PRO A 91 61.47 20.46 -8.31
C PRO A 91 61.30 19.06 -7.68
N ALA A 92 62.37 18.26 -7.69
CA ALA A 92 62.45 16.97 -7.00
C ALA A 92 63.69 16.95 -6.06
N PRO A 93 63.89 15.93 -5.21
CA PRO A 93 63.33 15.94 -3.85
C PRO A 93 64.41 16.04 -2.75
N GLU A 94 64.05 16.54 -1.58
CA GLU A 94 64.89 16.50 -0.36
C GLU A 94 64.68 15.22 0.47
N PRO A 95 65.77 14.67 1.04
CA PRO A 95 65.70 13.76 2.18
C PRO A 95 66.57 14.21 3.38
N VAL A 96 65.94 14.22 4.57
CA VAL A 96 66.55 14.02 5.91
C VAL A 96 67.27 15.21 6.59
N GLN A 97 66.73 15.56 7.77
CA GLN A 97 67.29 16.39 8.87
C GLN A 97 68.50 15.70 9.56
N PRO A 98 69.45 16.39 10.26
CA PRO A 98 69.10 17.24 11.41
C PRO A 98 70.06 18.38 11.88
N GLU A 99 69.61 19.03 12.96
CA GLU A 99 70.27 19.89 13.95
C GLU A 99 70.72 21.35 13.60
N PRO A 100 70.68 22.30 14.57
CA PRO A 100 70.75 23.74 14.27
C PRO A 100 71.76 24.56 15.12
N GLN A 101 72.74 25.25 14.52
CA GLN A 101 73.44 26.40 15.15
C GLN A 101 74.20 27.27 14.08
N PRO A 102 74.65 28.52 14.37
CA PRO A 102 73.90 29.66 13.81
C PRO A 102 74.74 30.80 13.18
N GLU A 103 74.37 31.25 11.98
CA GLU A 103 74.80 32.54 11.39
C GLU A 103 73.99 32.86 10.11
N PRO A 104 74.06 34.07 9.54
CA PRO A 104 73.85 35.40 10.12
C PRO A 104 72.51 36.00 9.63
N ALA A 105 72.17 37.22 10.07
CA ALA A 105 70.92 37.88 9.67
C ALA A 105 70.83 38.16 8.15
N GLN A 106 69.78 37.67 7.50
CA GLN A 106 69.37 38.06 6.14
C GLN A 106 68.10 38.94 6.17
N PRO A 107 67.79 39.69 5.09
CA PRO A 107 66.81 40.77 5.15
C PRO A 107 65.39 40.29 5.49
N LYS A 108 64.73 41.04 6.37
CA LYS A 108 63.30 40.91 6.63
C LYS A 108 62.53 41.14 5.32
N PRO A 109 61.70 40.19 4.83
CA PRO A 109 60.90 40.41 3.63
C PRO A 109 59.98 41.61 3.82
N GLU A 110 59.91 42.48 2.80
CA GLU A 110 58.96 43.59 2.83
C GLU A 110 57.53 43.04 2.86
N PRO A 111 56.64 43.58 3.72
CA PRO A 111 55.26 43.14 3.74
C PRO A 111 54.60 43.47 2.39
N LYS A 112 53.92 42.49 1.79
CA LYS A 112 53.00 42.77 0.67
C LYS A 112 52.04 43.88 1.09
N PRO A 113 51.71 44.86 0.22
CA PRO A 113 50.77 45.90 0.56
C PRO A 113 49.46 45.30 1.05
N GLN A 114 49.09 45.58 2.31
CA GLN A 114 47.70 45.49 2.71
C GLN A 114 46.90 46.45 1.83
N PRO A 115 45.65 46.13 1.43
CA PRO A 115 44.77 47.13 0.85
C PRO A 115 44.71 48.30 1.85
N ALA A 116 44.98 49.51 1.38
CA ALA A 116 45.20 50.65 2.27
C ALA A 116 43.98 50.86 3.17
N ARG A 117 44.15 50.60 4.48
CA ARG A 117 43.16 50.96 5.50
C ARG A 117 42.91 52.45 5.32
N GLN A 118 41.67 52.84 5.01
CA GLN A 118 41.33 54.26 4.91
C GLN A 118 41.53 54.85 6.30
N GLU A 119 42.58 55.65 6.47
CA GLU A 119 42.91 56.23 7.76
C GLU A 119 41.76 57.15 8.19
N GLN A 120 41.28 57.00 9.43
CA GLN A 120 40.30 57.94 9.98
C GLN A 120 40.89 59.35 9.92
N SER A 121 40.24 60.21 9.14
CA SER A 121 40.56 61.63 9.08
C SER A 121 40.36 62.25 10.45
N LYS A 122 41.45 62.68 11.08
CA LYS A 122 41.47 63.27 12.42
C LYS A 122 40.35 64.30 12.60
N PRO A 123 39.57 64.26 13.70
CA PRO A 123 38.54 65.26 13.97
C PRO A 123 39.10 66.68 13.95
N LEU A 124 38.31 67.60 13.38
CA LEU A 124 38.57 69.03 13.38
C LEU A 124 38.14 69.61 14.74
N ASN A 125 38.90 70.58 15.25
CA ASN A 125 38.61 71.23 16.53
C ASN A 125 37.57 72.35 16.34
N LEU A 126 36.36 71.95 15.96
CA LEU A 126 35.19 72.77 15.67
C LEU A 126 33.99 72.30 16.52
N ARG A 127 32.94 73.10 16.59
CA ARG A 127 31.67 72.85 17.29
C ARG A 127 30.48 73.09 16.37
N ALA A 128 29.29 72.61 16.76
CA ALA A 128 28.06 72.94 16.04
C ALA A 128 27.81 74.48 15.98
N GLU A 129 28.22 75.20 17.02
CA GLU A 129 28.14 76.66 17.16
C GLU A 129 28.95 77.44 16.10
N ASP A 130 29.97 76.82 15.48
CA ASP A 130 30.86 77.49 14.52
C ASP A 130 30.27 77.57 13.10
N PHE A 131 29.15 76.89 12.84
CA PHE A 131 28.52 76.78 11.52
C PHE A 131 27.29 77.68 11.39
N ALA A 132 26.99 78.08 10.15
CA ALA A 132 25.70 78.65 9.80
C ALA A 132 24.54 77.67 10.07
N GLU A 133 23.43 78.22 10.55
CA GLU A 133 22.13 77.54 10.64
C GLU A 133 21.55 77.32 9.23
N ARG A 134 20.61 76.37 9.11
CA ARG A 134 19.89 76.11 7.85
C ARG A 134 18.88 77.22 7.57
N ASP A 135 18.76 77.68 6.32
CA ASP A 135 17.72 78.66 5.96
C ASP A 135 16.37 77.97 5.75
N VAL A 136 15.68 77.69 6.86
CA VAL A 136 14.34 77.09 6.88
C VAL A 136 13.27 78.01 6.27
N TRP A 137 13.55 79.30 6.05
CA TRP A 137 12.63 80.23 5.40
C TRP A 137 12.70 80.17 3.87
N THR A 138 13.89 79.92 3.31
CA THR A 138 14.09 79.72 1.87
C THR A 138 13.89 78.26 1.45
N HIS A 139 14.32 77.30 2.28
CA HIS A 139 14.24 75.87 1.98
C HIS A 139 13.52 75.12 3.12
N SER A 140 12.28 74.68 2.90
CA SER A 140 11.53 73.89 3.89
C SER A 140 12.20 72.54 4.15
N GLU A 141 12.55 71.82 3.08
CA GLU A 141 13.34 70.59 3.12
C GLU A 141 14.85 70.91 3.08
N PRO A 142 15.72 70.06 3.66
CA PRO A 142 17.16 70.27 3.58
C PRO A 142 17.70 70.02 2.17
N LEU A 143 18.56 70.92 1.69
CA LEU A 143 19.32 70.72 0.45
C LEU A 143 20.09 69.39 0.51
N ARG A 144 19.94 68.52 -0.49
CA ARG A 144 20.63 67.22 -0.55
C ARG A 144 21.82 67.27 -1.50
N VAL A 145 22.88 66.52 -1.19
CA VAL A 145 24.01 66.31 -2.11
C VAL A 145 23.60 65.26 -3.14
N GLU A 146 23.56 65.63 -4.42
CA GLU A 146 23.26 64.69 -5.50
C GLU A 146 24.32 63.57 -5.56
N GLY A 147 23.87 62.31 -5.60
CA GLY A 147 24.76 61.14 -5.49
C GLY A 147 25.43 60.97 -4.12
N GLY A 148 24.90 61.63 -3.07
CA GLY A 148 25.32 61.43 -1.69
C GLY A 148 24.68 60.17 -1.08
N GLU A 149 25.48 59.36 -0.39
CA GLU A 149 25.04 58.14 0.30
C GLU A 149 25.78 57.97 1.64
N VAL A 150 25.11 57.39 2.65
CA VAL A 150 25.72 57.09 3.97
C VAL A 150 25.51 55.61 4.27
N MET A 151 26.61 54.90 4.51
CA MET A 151 26.66 53.45 4.72
C MET A 151 27.15 53.16 6.14
N VAL A 152 26.36 52.38 6.89
CA VAL A 152 26.66 51.97 8.27
C VAL A 152 26.77 50.46 8.35
N ARG A 153 27.80 49.94 9.02
CA ARG A 153 28.06 48.50 9.19
C ARG A 153 28.62 48.22 10.58
N ALA A 154 28.41 47.01 11.11
CA ALA A 154 29.18 46.54 12.26
C ALA A 154 30.64 46.26 11.84
N ARG A 155 31.60 46.59 12.70
CA ARG A 155 33.00 46.18 12.53
C ARG A 155 33.16 44.76 13.09
N GLY A 156 33.41 43.80 12.20
CA GLY A 156 33.46 42.37 12.54
C GLY A 156 34.64 41.93 13.40
N ASP A 157 35.49 42.86 13.85
CA ASP A 157 36.65 42.64 14.71
C ASP A 157 36.46 43.12 16.16
N GLU A 158 35.50 44.03 16.43
CA GLU A 158 35.26 44.63 17.76
C GLU A 158 33.75 44.73 18.03
N GLU A 159 33.25 43.95 18.99
CA GLU A 159 31.80 43.85 19.29
C GLU A 159 31.21 45.22 19.70
N GLY A 160 29.96 45.48 19.28
CA GLY A 160 29.28 46.78 19.47
C GLY A 160 29.79 47.93 18.58
N THR A 161 30.95 47.81 17.94
CA THR A 161 31.59 48.90 17.18
C THR A 161 30.97 49.08 15.79
N LEU A 162 30.63 50.31 15.40
CA LEU A 162 30.02 50.62 14.11
C LEU A 162 30.94 51.44 13.20
N GLU A 163 31.10 51.03 11.96
CA GLU A 163 31.75 51.81 10.91
C GLU A 163 30.70 52.64 10.15
N VAL A 164 30.92 53.95 10.10
CA VAL A 164 30.08 54.92 9.36
C VAL A 164 30.92 55.53 8.25
N SER A 165 30.51 55.30 7.00
CA SER A 165 31.19 55.81 5.80
C SER A 165 30.21 56.56 4.90
N TRP A 166 30.70 57.53 4.11
CA TRP A 166 29.82 58.29 3.23
C TRP A 166 30.45 58.67 1.88
N VAL A 167 29.66 58.53 0.83
CA VAL A 167 29.97 59.02 -0.51
C VAL A 167 29.42 60.44 -0.61
N ALA A 168 30.28 61.38 -1.03
CA ALA A 168 29.89 62.74 -1.37
C ALA A 168 30.69 63.15 -2.61
N PRO A 169 30.09 63.13 -3.82
CA PRO A 169 30.77 63.42 -5.08
C PRO A 169 31.54 64.74 -5.05
N GLU A 170 32.65 64.84 -5.80
CA GLU A 170 33.52 66.02 -5.72
C GLU A 170 32.88 67.25 -6.37
N SER A 171 32.71 68.28 -5.55
CA SER A 171 32.38 69.65 -5.94
C SER A 171 33.64 70.41 -6.36
N GLY A 172 33.47 71.57 -7.02
CA GLY A 172 34.59 72.50 -7.28
C GLY A 172 35.16 73.21 -6.04
N ALA A 173 34.57 73.02 -4.86
CA ALA A 173 34.99 73.64 -3.61
C ALA A 173 36.31 73.06 -3.06
N LYS A 174 37.19 73.92 -2.55
CA LYS A 174 38.52 73.55 -2.02
C LYS A 174 38.47 73.00 -0.59
N VAL A 175 37.48 73.42 0.19
CA VAL A 175 37.27 72.99 1.58
C VAL A 175 35.91 72.33 1.69
N ARG A 176 35.89 71.13 2.28
CA ARG A 176 34.70 70.32 2.53
C ARG A 176 34.76 69.82 3.97
N ILE A 177 33.75 70.15 4.76
CA ILE A 177 33.66 69.84 6.18
C ILE A 177 32.38 69.03 6.40
N PHE A 178 32.54 67.82 6.93
CA PHE A 178 31.44 66.93 7.24
C PHE A 178 31.13 66.99 8.74
N ARG A 179 29.83 67.15 9.07
CA ARG A 179 29.30 66.97 10.42
C ARG A 179 28.53 65.65 10.47
N LEU A 180 28.93 64.74 11.35
CA LEU A 180 28.23 63.47 11.58
C LEU A 180 27.46 63.56 12.89
N LEU A 181 26.14 63.33 12.82
CA LEU A 181 25.25 63.27 13.96
C LEU A 181 24.56 61.88 14.01
N SER A 182 24.13 61.45 15.19
CA SER A 182 23.39 60.19 15.40
C SER A 182 22.17 60.33 16.30
N ARG A 183 21.20 59.41 16.19
CA ARG A 183 20.11 59.21 17.16
C ARG A 183 19.73 57.75 17.33
N ASP A 184 19.34 57.38 18.54
CA ASP A 184 18.85 56.04 18.90
C ASP A 184 17.32 55.93 18.66
N SER A 185 16.91 56.28 17.42
CA SER A 185 15.55 56.25 16.92
C SER A 185 15.53 56.19 15.38
N ILE A 186 14.38 55.81 14.80
CA ILE A 186 14.01 56.25 13.43
C ILE A 186 14.01 57.79 13.42
N MET A 187 14.38 58.39 12.30
CA MET A 187 14.19 59.82 12.02
C MET A 187 13.25 59.99 10.84
N ASN A 188 12.32 60.93 10.95
CA ASN A 188 11.41 61.34 9.87
C ASN A 188 12.05 62.49 9.07
N ASP A 189 11.62 62.74 7.82
CA ASP A 189 12.17 63.85 7.02
C ASP A 189 12.01 65.22 7.71
N ASN A 190 10.96 65.40 8.52
CA ASN A 190 10.70 66.59 9.35
C ASN A 190 11.71 66.79 10.51
N GLU A 191 12.58 65.82 10.78
CA GLU A 191 13.58 65.85 11.85
C GLU A 191 15.01 66.01 11.30
N LEU A 192 15.16 66.14 9.98
CA LEU A 192 16.46 66.28 9.31
C LEU A 192 17.00 67.71 9.42
N GLU A 193 17.55 68.05 10.58
CA GLU A 193 18.26 69.30 10.85
C GLU A 193 19.75 69.07 11.20
N PRO A 194 20.67 69.96 10.81
CA PRO A 194 22.13 69.80 11.01
C PRO A 194 22.56 69.93 12.49
N ASN A 195 21.63 70.32 13.37
CA ASN A 195 21.84 70.50 14.81
C ASN A 195 20.91 69.58 15.65
N PHE A 196 20.14 68.65 15.06
CA PHE A 196 19.13 67.83 15.76
C PHE A 196 19.54 66.36 15.96
N GLY A 197 20.57 66.15 16.77
CA GLY A 197 21.05 64.82 17.15
C GLY A 197 22.24 64.91 18.09
N LEU A 198 22.82 63.77 18.45
CA LEU A 198 24.11 63.76 19.14
C LEU A 198 25.22 63.95 18.08
N LEU A 199 25.93 65.08 18.15
CA LEU A 199 27.11 65.32 17.31
C LEU A 199 28.22 64.34 17.68
N ARG A 200 28.62 63.49 16.74
CA ARG A 200 29.66 62.47 16.92
C ARG A 200 31.04 62.96 16.51
N THR A 201 31.15 63.60 15.36
CA THR A 201 32.42 64.13 14.86
C THR A 201 32.21 65.25 13.84
N ILE A 202 33.24 66.08 13.69
CA ILE A 202 33.39 67.06 12.60
C ILE A 202 34.72 66.75 11.93
N THR A 203 34.73 66.48 10.62
CA THR A 203 35.92 65.97 9.92
C THR A 203 35.94 66.34 8.44
N ALA A 204 37.11 66.24 7.79
CA ALA A 204 37.28 66.50 6.36
C ALA A 204 37.29 65.22 5.48
N GLY A 205 37.42 64.04 6.09
CA GLY A 205 37.35 62.76 5.37
C GLY A 205 35.96 62.14 5.38
N ARG A 206 35.89 60.84 5.05
CA ARG A 206 34.66 60.14 4.63
C ARG A 206 34.35 58.86 5.42
N LEU A 207 35.03 58.68 6.55
CA LEU A 207 34.99 57.48 7.39
C LEU A 207 35.12 57.87 8.87
N TRP A 208 34.28 57.28 9.71
CA TRP A 208 34.34 57.38 11.17
C TRP A 208 33.87 56.07 11.81
N THR A 209 34.15 55.89 13.09
CA THR A 209 33.79 54.69 13.86
C THR A 209 33.11 55.09 15.16
N ASP A 210 31.91 54.56 15.42
CA ASP A 210 31.24 54.69 16.71
C ASP A 210 31.69 53.56 17.63
N GLU A 211 32.30 53.94 18.75
CA GLU A 211 32.73 53.05 19.84
C GLU A 211 31.73 53.09 21.02
N ALA A 212 30.62 53.82 20.89
CA ALA A 212 29.62 53.95 21.94
C ALA A 212 28.55 52.85 21.88
N ASP A 213 28.29 52.21 23.03
CA ASP A 213 27.25 51.20 23.22
C ASP A 213 25.88 51.60 22.63
N MET A 214 25.11 50.61 22.21
CA MET A 214 23.72 50.74 21.77
C MET A 214 22.79 50.02 22.75
N ASP A 215 22.05 50.80 23.54
CA ASP A 215 20.99 50.35 24.45
C ASP A 215 19.64 50.11 23.73
N ARG A 216 19.55 50.53 22.46
CA ARG A 216 18.36 50.45 21.62
C ARG A 216 18.63 49.75 20.30
N ALA A 217 17.59 49.12 19.78
CA ALA A 217 17.60 48.28 18.58
C ALA A 217 18.06 48.99 17.30
N ILE A 218 18.00 50.32 17.24
CA ILE A 218 18.27 51.14 16.05
C ILE A 218 19.15 52.35 16.41
N ARG A 219 20.18 52.60 15.59
CA ARG A 219 20.91 53.87 15.56
C ARG A 219 20.91 54.41 14.13
N SER A 220 20.33 55.60 13.97
CA SER A 220 20.36 56.37 12.73
C SER A 220 21.48 57.40 12.77
N TYR A 221 22.03 57.70 11.60
CA TYR A 221 23.12 58.64 11.38
C TYR A 221 22.78 59.56 10.21
N HIS A 222 23.12 60.84 10.33
CA HIS A 222 22.96 61.81 9.25
C HIS A 222 24.23 62.64 9.10
N VAL A 223 24.71 62.73 7.86
CA VAL A 223 25.95 63.41 7.50
C VAL A 223 25.61 64.70 6.76
N TRP A 224 26.16 65.81 7.21
CA TRP A 224 25.98 67.13 6.60
C TRP A 224 27.29 67.66 6.06
N LEU A 225 27.26 68.18 4.84
CA LEU A 225 28.38 68.81 4.16
C LEU A 225 28.24 70.34 4.20
N ASN A 226 29.33 70.98 4.62
CA ASN A 226 29.58 72.41 4.53
C ASN A 226 30.80 72.60 3.59
N GLU A 227 30.66 73.41 2.54
CA GLU A 227 31.70 73.51 1.49
C GLU A 227 31.95 74.96 1.02
N GLY A 228 33.20 75.26 0.66
CA GLY A 228 33.63 76.60 0.24
C GLY A 228 35.04 76.64 -0.35
N ASP A 229 35.50 77.84 -0.74
CA ASP A 229 36.87 78.04 -1.22
C ASP A 229 37.89 78.22 -0.08
N SER A 230 37.40 78.48 1.13
CA SER A 230 38.13 78.57 2.39
C SER A 230 37.29 78.02 3.56
N GLU A 231 37.94 77.78 4.70
CA GLU A 231 37.29 77.26 5.92
C GLU A 231 36.18 78.21 6.43
N ILE A 232 36.43 79.52 6.44
CA ILE A 232 35.46 80.54 6.87
C ILE A 232 34.24 80.58 5.95
N GLU A 233 34.42 80.33 4.65
CA GLU A 233 33.30 80.23 3.70
C GLU A 233 32.53 78.93 3.87
N ALA A 234 33.22 77.79 4.06
CA ALA A 234 32.57 76.50 4.31
C ALA A 234 31.72 76.52 5.58
N LEU A 235 32.24 77.08 6.68
CA LEU A 235 31.49 77.27 7.93
C LEU A 235 30.25 78.16 7.76
N ARG A 236 30.31 79.15 6.85
CA ARG A 236 29.20 80.08 6.55
C ARG A 236 28.25 79.60 5.45
N ALA A 237 28.59 78.53 4.74
CA ALA A 237 27.76 77.97 3.69
C ALA A 237 26.51 77.29 4.27
N GLU A 238 25.42 77.27 3.50
CA GLU A 238 24.23 76.52 3.87
C GLU A 238 24.54 75.01 3.89
N PRO A 239 24.21 74.28 4.98
CA PRO A 239 24.55 72.86 5.11
C PRO A 239 23.71 71.97 4.21
N LYS A 240 24.36 71.06 3.49
CA LYS A 240 23.72 70.09 2.59
C LYS A 240 23.73 68.70 3.22
N LEU A 241 22.58 68.03 3.27
CA LEU A 241 22.49 66.64 3.71
C LEU A 241 23.17 65.72 2.67
N VAL A 242 24.23 65.03 3.07
CA VAL A 242 24.88 64.00 2.25
C VAL A 242 24.00 62.75 2.19
N GLY A 243 23.38 62.38 3.30
CA GLY A 243 22.43 61.28 3.37
C GLY A 243 22.14 60.84 4.81
N VAL A 244 21.33 59.80 4.92
CA VAL A 244 20.97 59.13 6.18
C VAL A 244 21.36 57.67 6.09
N GLY A 245 22.10 57.18 7.08
CA GLY A 245 22.46 55.78 7.23
C GLY A 245 21.83 55.21 8.49
N VAL A 246 21.40 53.94 8.47
CA VAL A 246 20.71 53.30 9.59
C VAL A 246 21.35 51.94 9.88
N TYR A 247 21.59 51.67 11.16
CA TYR A 247 21.95 50.35 11.66
C TYR A 247 20.85 49.84 12.60
N VAL A 248 20.46 48.57 12.41
CA VAL A 248 19.58 47.83 13.32
C VAL A 248 20.37 46.66 13.89
N GLN A 249 20.43 46.53 15.21
CA GLN A 249 21.15 45.44 15.89
C GLN A 249 20.61 44.06 15.45
N PRO A 250 21.50 43.11 15.09
CA PRO A 250 21.15 41.70 14.91
C PRO A 250 20.51 41.07 16.15
N VAL A 251 19.89 39.91 15.96
CA VAL A 251 19.34 39.12 17.07
C VAL A 251 20.48 38.32 17.69
N HIS A 252 21.02 38.85 18.80
CA HIS A 252 21.99 38.16 19.64
C HIS A 252 21.30 37.19 20.60
N ASP A 253 22.05 36.22 21.12
CA ASP A 253 21.60 35.20 22.08
C ASP A 253 20.33 34.44 21.66
N LEU A 254 20.18 34.16 20.36
CA LEU A 254 19.16 33.22 19.89
C LEU A 254 19.46 31.84 20.50
N HIS A 255 18.57 31.36 21.35
CA HIS A 255 18.64 30.04 21.95
C HIS A 255 17.38 29.26 21.61
N VAL A 256 17.54 27.99 21.21
CA VAL A 256 16.44 27.13 20.76
C VAL A 256 16.51 25.79 21.48
N THR A 257 15.38 25.38 22.08
CA THR A 257 15.23 24.13 22.82
C THR A 257 14.04 23.33 22.32
N PHE A 258 13.98 22.03 22.66
CA PHE A 258 12.83 21.16 22.40
C PHE A 258 12.37 20.52 23.71
N GLU A 259 11.14 20.84 24.12
CA GLU A 259 10.51 20.39 25.37
C GLU A 259 9.01 20.14 25.11
N ASP A 260 8.39 19.18 25.80
CA ASP A 260 6.95 18.87 25.73
C ASP A 260 6.35 18.79 24.30
N GLY A 261 7.11 18.22 23.35
CA GLY A 261 6.68 18.05 21.95
C GLY A 261 6.74 19.34 21.12
N ARG A 262 7.40 20.39 21.61
CA ARG A 262 7.43 21.73 21.01
C ARG A 262 8.85 22.28 20.97
N ILE A 263 9.14 23.05 19.92
CA ILE A 263 10.36 23.85 19.83
C ILE A 263 10.06 25.22 20.46
N TYR A 264 10.91 25.65 21.38
CA TYR A 264 10.89 26.97 22.00
C TYR A 264 12.14 27.74 21.56
N GLY A 265 11.96 29.00 21.18
CA GLY A 265 13.07 29.90 20.88
C GLY A 265 12.99 31.17 21.73
N SER A 266 14.12 31.64 22.24
CA SER A 266 14.28 32.87 23.02
C SER A 266 15.47 33.70 22.52
N TYR A 267 15.46 35.00 22.82
CA TYR A 267 16.50 35.96 22.42
C TYR A 267 16.37 37.24 23.27
N ALA A 268 17.39 38.10 23.24
CA ALA A 268 17.40 39.34 24.01
C ALA A 268 16.34 40.36 23.52
N GLU A 269 15.47 40.79 24.45
CA GLU A 269 14.55 41.92 24.27
C GLU A 269 15.36 43.23 24.34
N ILE A 270 15.25 44.07 23.31
CA ILE A 270 15.95 45.37 23.21
C ILE A 270 14.94 46.47 22.87
N ASP A 271 15.02 47.60 23.57
CA ASP A 271 14.11 48.73 23.39
C ASP A 271 14.14 49.28 21.94
N GLY A 272 12.98 49.71 21.44
CA GLY A 272 12.80 50.11 20.04
C GLY A 272 12.65 48.95 19.04
N THR A 273 12.67 47.68 19.47
CA THR A 273 12.28 46.55 18.59
C THR A 273 10.79 46.62 18.25
N GLU A 274 10.43 46.56 16.97
CA GLU A 274 9.02 46.44 16.54
C GLU A 274 8.59 44.97 16.48
N SER A 275 9.43 44.11 15.92
CA SER A 275 9.22 42.66 15.85
C SER A 275 10.51 41.91 15.52
N VAL A 276 10.53 40.58 15.72
CA VAL A 276 11.64 39.71 15.30
C VAL A 276 11.13 38.63 14.35
N GLU A 277 11.57 38.69 13.10
CA GLU A 277 11.20 37.71 12.09
C GLU A 277 12.06 36.45 12.25
N ILE A 278 11.38 35.32 12.47
CA ILE A 278 12.00 33.99 12.66
C ILE A 278 11.89 33.20 11.37
N PHE A 279 12.96 32.52 11.02
CA PHE A 279 13.05 31.74 9.79
C PHE A 279 13.50 30.32 10.08
N LEU A 280 12.78 29.35 9.55
CA LEU A 280 13.18 27.94 9.50
C LEU A 280 13.91 27.69 8.17
N LEU A 281 15.15 27.20 8.26
CA LEU A 281 15.96 26.81 7.10
C LEU A 281 15.61 25.37 6.71
N ASP A 282 15.07 25.18 5.51
CA ASP A 282 14.90 23.85 4.93
C ASP A 282 16.17 23.42 4.19
N ASN A 283 17.01 22.66 4.89
CA ASN A 283 18.27 22.08 4.40
C ASN A 283 18.10 21.20 3.14
N VAL A 284 16.88 20.76 2.80
CA VAL A 284 16.61 19.98 1.57
C VAL A 284 16.50 20.87 0.33
N HIS A 285 16.09 22.14 0.49
CA HIS A 285 15.75 23.03 -0.62
C HIS A 285 16.44 24.40 -0.60
N GLY A 286 17.20 24.73 0.45
CA GLY A 286 17.70 26.10 0.67
C GLY A 286 16.58 27.13 0.85
N ARG A 287 15.39 26.66 1.24
CA ARG A 287 14.19 27.50 1.37
C ARG A 287 14.05 28.00 2.79
N VAL A 288 14.01 29.32 2.90
CA VAL A 288 13.86 30.04 4.15
C VAL A 288 12.35 30.28 4.37
N GLN A 289 11.71 29.52 5.27
CA GLN A 289 10.30 29.74 5.61
C GLN A 289 10.20 30.69 6.81
N GLN A 290 9.63 31.88 6.58
CA GLN A 290 9.25 32.79 7.66
C GLN A 290 8.14 32.16 8.52
N PHE A 291 8.29 32.28 9.84
CA PHE A 291 7.30 31.87 10.82
C PHE A 291 6.52 33.10 11.31
N GLU A 292 5.21 33.12 11.05
CA GLU A 292 4.30 34.11 11.64
C GLU A 292 4.03 33.72 13.10
N ASN A 293 4.38 34.61 14.04
CA ASN A 293 4.17 34.41 15.47
C ASN A 293 3.50 35.66 16.06
N GLU A 294 2.34 35.49 16.68
CA GLU A 294 1.68 36.57 17.41
C GLU A 294 2.49 36.87 18.69
N ASN A 295 3.02 38.09 18.78
CA ASN A 295 3.98 38.56 19.81
C ASN A 295 5.36 37.88 19.78
N ASN A 296 6.19 38.32 18.83
CA ASN A 296 7.58 37.93 18.59
C ASN A 296 8.60 38.95 19.13
N LEU A 297 8.38 39.50 20.33
CA LEU A 297 9.34 40.39 21.00
C LEU A 297 10.28 39.66 21.98
N ARG A 298 9.91 38.44 22.41
CA ARG A 298 10.60 37.69 23.49
C ARG A 298 10.96 36.25 23.13
N GLY A 299 10.53 35.76 21.98
CA GLY A 299 10.69 34.37 21.59
C GLY A 299 9.69 33.90 20.53
N PHE A 300 9.63 32.59 20.33
CA PHE A 300 8.64 31.90 19.51
C PHE A 300 8.40 30.48 20.03
N GLN A 301 7.29 29.87 19.62
CA GLN A 301 6.97 28.47 19.89
C GLN A 301 6.47 27.80 18.59
N LEU A 302 7.09 26.70 18.20
CA LEU A 302 6.73 25.93 17.00
C LEU A 302 6.44 24.47 17.36
N THR A 303 5.29 23.93 16.93
CA THR A 303 5.11 22.47 16.87
C THR A 303 5.86 21.94 15.64
N PRO A 304 6.82 21.02 15.78
CA PRO A 304 7.52 20.45 14.64
C PRO A 304 6.57 19.61 13.77
N LYS A 305 6.67 19.79 12.44
CA LYS A 305 5.86 19.03 11.46
C LYS A 305 6.31 17.57 11.29
N SER A 306 7.54 17.27 11.70
CA SER A 306 8.09 15.91 11.75
C SER A 306 9.17 15.84 12.84
N THR A 307 9.33 14.65 13.41
CA THR A 307 10.27 14.33 14.48
C THR A 307 11.45 13.51 13.91
N GLY A 308 12.51 13.30 14.70
CA GLY A 308 13.71 12.57 14.25
C GLY A 308 14.59 13.35 13.28
N ARG A 309 14.72 14.67 13.46
CA ARG A 309 15.59 15.53 12.63
C ARG A 309 15.99 16.83 13.32
N ALA A 310 17.13 17.38 12.93
CA ALA A 310 17.51 18.76 13.26
C ALA A 310 16.58 19.78 12.58
N TYR A 311 16.20 20.82 13.33
CA TYR A 311 15.58 22.05 12.83
C TYR A 311 16.56 23.21 13.00
N VAL A 312 16.85 23.96 11.93
CA VAL A 312 17.81 25.08 11.95
C VAL A 312 17.08 26.40 11.80
N PHE A 313 17.36 27.34 12.69
CA PHE A 313 16.70 28.64 12.75
C PHE A 313 17.68 29.80 12.57
N GLN A 314 17.20 30.88 11.96
CA GLN A 314 17.80 32.21 12.01
C GLN A 314 16.72 33.23 12.40
N ALA A 315 17.13 34.36 12.98
CA ALA A 315 16.25 35.47 13.32
C ALA A 315 16.81 36.79 12.78
N ARG A 316 15.94 37.76 12.47
CA ARG A 316 16.36 39.16 12.23
C ARG A 316 15.38 40.14 12.87
N ARG A 317 15.90 41.25 13.36
CA ARG A 317 15.13 42.30 14.04
C ARG A 317 14.55 43.28 13.01
N LYS A 318 13.31 43.71 13.23
CA LYS A 318 12.61 44.74 12.45
C LYS A 318 12.39 45.99 13.30
N VAL A 319 12.62 47.16 12.69
CA VAL A 319 12.30 48.48 13.25
C VAL A 319 11.80 49.39 12.12
N GLY A 320 10.47 49.55 11.99
CA GLY A 320 9.85 50.27 10.89
C GLY A 320 10.06 49.58 9.54
N VAL A 321 10.71 50.26 8.61
CA VAL A 321 11.12 49.69 7.31
C VAL A 321 12.52 49.08 7.33
N HIS A 322 13.25 49.18 8.45
CA HIS A 322 14.64 48.73 8.56
C HIS A 322 14.73 47.34 9.20
N MET A 323 15.63 46.52 8.65
CA MET A 323 15.88 45.15 9.08
C MET A 323 17.34 45.01 9.49
N SER A 324 17.64 44.20 10.52
CA SER A 324 19.00 43.80 10.84
C SER A 324 19.56 42.78 9.84
N ALA A 325 20.86 42.49 9.96
CA ALA A 325 21.39 41.21 9.49
C ALA A 325 20.73 40.03 10.24
N TYR A 326 20.83 38.83 9.68
CA TYR A 326 20.42 37.61 10.38
C TYR A 326 21.33 37.32 11.58
N SER A 327 20.80 36.61 12.58
CA SER A 327 21.57 35.92 13.61
C SER A 327 22.43 34.80 13.01
N ASP A 328 23.32 34.25 13.83
CA ASP A 328 23.89 32.93 13.58
C ASP A 328 22.79 31.84 13.48
N GLU A 329 23.15 30.72 12.86
CA GLU A 329 22.28 29.54 12.75
C GLU A 329 22.22 28.79 14.08
N GLN A 330 20.99 28.49 14.54
CA GLN A 330 20.74 27.75 15.77
C GLN A 330 19.97 26.47 15.45
N ALA A 331 20.60 25.33 15.76
CA ALA A 331 20.05 24.01 15.50
C ALA A 331 19.48 23.39 16.77
N VAL A 332 18.31 22.74 16.65
CA VAL A 332 17.72 21.91 17.69
C VAL A 332 17.37 20.54 17.12
N ASP A 333 17.83 19.47 17.78
CA ASP A 333 17.47 18.11 17.41
C ASP A 333 16.11 17.74 18.01
N VAL A 334 15.14 17.49 17.13
CA VAL A 334 13.85 16.93 17.54
C VAL A 334 14.00 15.40 17.56
N PRO A 335 13.95 14.74 18.72
CA PRO A 335 14.12 13.29 18.83
C PRO A 335 13.02 12.55 18.06
N ALA A 336 13.31 11.35 17.57
CA ALA A 336 12.33 10.54 16.85
C ALA A 336 11.22 10.02 17.78
N GLU A 337 9.96 10.12 17.33
CA GLU A 337 8.84 9.47 18.01
C GLU A 337 8.29 8.34 17.14
N LEU A 338 8.43 7.11 17.64
CA LEU A 338 7.98 5.88 16.98
C LEU A 338 6.55 5.53 17.42
N THR A 339 5.60 5.75 16.53
CA THR A 339 4.17 5.53 16.76
C THR A 339 3.69 4.15 16.27
N GLN A 340 2.75 3.54 16.98
CA GLN A 340 2.10 2.30 16.57
C GLN A 340 1.08 2.59 15.45
N ILE A 341 1.33 2.06 14.24
CA ILE A 341 0.45 2.29 13.09
C ILE A 341 -0.71 1.29 13.07
N THR A 342 -1.92 1.80 12.87
CA THR A 342 -3.14 1.02 12.60
C THR A 342 -3.64 1.38 11.19
N PRO A 343 -3.32 0.58 10.16
CA PRO A 343 -3.75 0.89 8.80
C PRO A 343 -5.25 0.64 8.63
N GLN A 344 -5.94 1.56 7.94
CA GLN A 344 -7.27 1.27 7.39
C GLN A 344 -7.10 0.44 6.12
N ILE A 345 -7.84 -0.65 6.00
CA ILE A 345 -7.68 -1.62 4.90
C ILE A 345 -9.04 -2.01 4.35
N SER A 346 -9.23 -1.82 3.05
CA SER A 346 -10.32 -2.38 2.26
C SER A 346 -9.82 -3.53 1.38
N LEU A 347 -10.75 -4.42 1.01
CA LEU A 347 -10.51 -5.55 0.11
C LEU A 347 -11.58 -5.52 -0.98
N ASP A 348 -11.15 -5.58 -2.24
CA ASP A 348 -11.98 -5.65 -3.43
C ASP A 348 -11.51 -6.83 -4.28
N GLY A 349 -12.32 -7.91 -4.33
CA GLY A 349 -11.88 -9.21 -4.85
C GLY A 349 -10.66 -9.75 -4.12
N ASP A 350 -9.56 -9.95 -4.85
CA ASP A 350 -8.26 -10.35 -4.31
C ASP A 350 -7.32 -9.15 -4.02
N ARG A 351 -7.78 -7.88 -4.17
CA ARG A 351 -6.94 -6.69 -4.05
C ARG A 351 -7.20 -5.88 -2.78
N PHE A 352 -6.13 -5.64 -2.01
CA PHE A 352 -6.15 -4.81 -0.82
C PHE A 352 -5.76 -3.37 -1.14
N THR A 353 -6.49 -2.42 -0.57
CA THR A 353 -6.09 -1.00 -0.53
C THR A 353 -5.93 -0.58 0.92
N LEU A 354 -4.79 0.04 1.23
CA LEU A 354 -4.34 0.39 2.57
C LEU A 354 -4.14 1.91 2.65
N SER A 355 -4.49 2.51 3.78
CA SER A 355 -4.10 3.88 4.13
C SER A 355 -3.78 4.01 5.61
N TRP A 356 -2.96 5.00 5.97
CA TRP A 356 -2.53 5.25 7.35
C TRP A 356 -2.20 6.73 7.58
N ASP A 357 -2.35 7.19 8.81
CA ASP A 357 -1.88 8.51 9.24
C ASP A 357 -0.34 8.57 9.17
N ARG A 358 0.19 9.67 8.62
CA ARG A 358 1.64 9.87 8.51
C ARG A 358 2.26 9.98 9.92
N PRO A 359 3.26 9.15 10.28
CA PRO A 359 3.93 9.27 11.57
C PRO A 359 4.77 10.55 11.66
N GLY A 360 5.10 10.97 12.89
CA GLY A 360 5.97 12.12 13.12
C GLY A 360 7.37 11.91 12.55
N ALA A 361 7.95 10.73 12.77
CA ALA A 361 9.23 10.31 12.22
C ALA A 361 9.08 9.02 11.40
N GLY A 362 10.04 8.77 10.50
CA GLY A 362 10.27 7.45 9.91
C GLY A 362 9.62 7.17 8.55
N GLU A 363 9.67 5.91 8.16
CA GLU A 363 8.96 5.32 7.02
C GLU A 363 7.99 4.23 7.53
N VAL A 364 6.84 4.07 6.90
CA VAL A 364 5.92 2.97 7.22
C VAL A 364 6.16 1.80 6.27
N ARG A 365 6.60 0.65 6.82
CA ARG A 365 6.79 -0.60 6.08
C ARG A 365 5.55 -1.48 6.21
N ILE A 366 5.00 -1.91 5.09
CA ILE A 366 3.86 -2.83 5.02
C ILE A 366 4.38 -4.24 4.74
N TYR A 367 4.17 -5.16 5.69
CA TYR A 367 4.50 -6.58 5.57
C TYR A 367 3.24 -7.40 5.28
N ARG A 368 3.33 -8.36 4.34
CA ARG A 368 2.24 -9.22 3.86
C ARG A 368 2.61 -10.70 4.05
N SER A 369 2.54 -11.20 5.29
CA SER A 369 2.94 -12.57 5.66
C SER A 369 1.80 -13.58 5.47
N ALA A 370 2.17 -14.86 5.31
CA ALA A 370 1.21 -15.98 5.26
C ALA A 370 0.88 -16.55 6.64
N GLU A 371 1.80 -16.36 7.60
CA GLU A 371 1.67 -16.71 9.02
C GLU A 371 1.48 -15.44 9.87
N PRO A 372 0.87 -15.54 11.06
CA PRO A 372 0.76 -14.41 11.98
C PRO A 372 2.13 -13.94 12.47
N VAL A 373 2.21 -12.68 12.91
CA VAL A 373 3.35 -12.20 13.69
C VAL A 373 3.43 -12.92 15.04
N ALA A 374 4.61 -12.90 15.67
CA ALA A 374 4.80 -13.49 16.99
C ALA A 374 3.82 -12.94 18.04
N ASP A 375 3.38 -13.79 18.97
CA ASP A 375 2.40 -13.43 20.00
C ASP A 375 2.88 -12.22 20.84
N GLY A 376 2.05 -11.18 20.88
CA GLY A 376 2.36 -9.94 21.59
C GLY A 376 3.35 -9.00 20.91
N ALA A 377 3.75 -9.23 19.65
CA ALA A 377 4.65 -8.35 18.89
C ALA A 377 4.06 -6.95 18.63
N ALA A 378 2.74 -6.85 18.46
CA ALA A 378 2.06 -5.58 18.20
C ALA A 378 2.24 -4.58 19.36
N GLY A 379 2.79 -3.40 19.06
CA GLY A 379 3.13 -2.37 20.04
C GLY A 379 4.53 -2.53 20.68
N GLN A 380 5.36 -3.48 20.20
CA GLN A 380 6.75 -3.57 20.65
C GLN A 380 7.66 -2.64 19.85
N LEU A 381 8.55 -1.96 20.59
CA LEU A 381 9.74 -1.30 20.06
C LEU A 381 10.86 -2.34 19.93
N VAL A 382 11.33 -2.57 18.71
CA VAL A 382 12.33 -3.59 18.36
C VAL A 382 13.43 -2.99 17.48
N ASP A 383 14.52 -3.75 17.30
CA ASP A 383 15.55 -3.43 16.31
C ASP A 383 15.00 -3.68 14.89
N ALA A 384 15.24 -2.75 13.96
CA ALA A 384 14.72 -2.81 12.60
C ALA A 384 15.30 -3.96 11.77
N ASP A 385 16.51 -4.43 12.08
CA ASP A 385 17.11 -5.60 11.41
C ASP A 385 16.59 -6.93 11.99
N ASN A 386 16.12 -6.94 13.25
CA ASN A 386 15.60 -8.13 13.92
C ASN A 386 14.10 -8.39 13.66
N LEU A 387 13.43 -7.59 12.83
CA LEU A 387 12.00 -7.78 12.49
C LEU A 387 11.67 -9.21 12.00
N GLY A 388 12.62 -9.89 11.37
CA GLY A 388 12.47 -11.29 10.96
C GLY A 388 12.19 -12.28 12.10
N GLU A 389 12.66 -12.01 13.32
CA GLU A 389 12.39 -12.85 14.51
C GLU A 389 10.92 -12.81 14.93
N TYR A 390 10.21 -11.73 14.58
CA TYR A 390 8.79 -11.51 14.88
C TYR A 390 7.86 -11.99 13.75
N GLY A 391 8.40 -12.69 12.75
CA GLY A 391 7.68 -13.15 11.55
C GLY A 391 7.66 -12.15 10.39
N LEU A 392 8.26 -10.96 10.55
CA LEU A 392 8.19 -9.87 9.57
C LEU A 392 9.38 -9.95 8.60
N GLN A 393 9.33 -10.95 7.73
CA GLN A 393 10.39 -11.28 6.77
C GLN A 393 10.58 -10.20 5.71
N VAL A 394 11.84 -9.91 5.34
CA VAL A 394 12.20 -8.89 4.32
C VAL A 394 11.60 -9.20 2.94
N GLY A 395 11.31 -10.47 2.65
CA GLY A 395 10.61 -10.90 1.42
C GLY A 395 9.11 -10.57 1.40
N ASP A 396 8.50 -10.29 2.55
CA ASP A 396 7.08 -9.93 2.69
C ASP A 396 6.85 -8.40 2.79
N TRP A 397 7.93 -7.61 2.91
CA TRP A 397 7.87 -6.14 2.84
C TRP A 397 7.44 -5.70 1.44
N SER A 398 6.17 -5.34 1.30
CA SER A 398 5.48 -5.20 0.02
C SER A 398 5.57 -3.78 -0.56
N ASN A 399 5.56 -2.72 0.26
CA ASN A 399 5.66 -1.32 -0.20
C ASN A 399 7.12 -0.82 -0.35
N ARG A 400 8.09 -1.72 -0.50
CA ARG A 400 9.53 -1.41 -0.47
C ARG A 400 10.02 -0.45 -1.58
N LEU A 401 9.24 -0.26 -2.63
CA LEU A 401 9.57 0.64 -3.75
C LEU A 401 8.85 2.00 -3.67
N GLU A 402 7.97 2.19 -2.69
CA GLU A 402 7.17 3.43 -2.54
C GLU A 402 7.97 4.57 -1.90
N PRO A 403 7.54 5.83 -2.07
CA PRO A 403 8.07 6.96 -1.32
C PRO A 403 7.95 6.76 0.20
N ARG A 404 8.98 7.17 0.95
CA ARG A 404 9.02 7.04 2.43
C ARG A 404 7.89 7.76 3.14
N ASP A 405 7.40 8.84 2.55
CA ASP A 405 6.33 9.68 3.05
C ASP A 405 4.93 9.25 2.57
N ALA A 406 4.81 8.12 1.86
CA ALA A 406 3.53 7.57 1.44
C ALA A 406 2.59 7.30 2.63
N THR A 407 1.29 7.53 2.40
CA THR A 407 0.19 7.33 3.35
C THR A 407 -0.88 6.38 2.81
N GLU A 408 -0.66 5.83 1.62
CA GLU A 408 -1.52 4.88 0.92
C GLU A 408 -0.66 3.86 0.16
N PHE A 409 -1.18 2.65 0.01
CA PHE A 409 -0.57 1.58 -0.79
C PHE A 409 -1.62 0.56 -1.21
N ALA A 410 -1.38 -0.16 -2.31
CA ALA A 410 -2.25 -1.25 -2.73
C ALA A 410 -1.41 -2.51 -3.02
N THR A 411 -1.94 -3.67 -2.63
CA THR A 411 -1.28 -4.96 -2.85
C THR A 411 -2.32 -6.05 -3.03
N ASP A 412 -2.05 -7.01 -3.90
CA ASP A 412 -2.98 -8.12 -4.15
C ASP A 412 -2.83 -9.21 -3.08
N TRP A 413 -3.65 -10.26 -3.15
CA TRP A 413 -3.50 -11.46 -2.34
C TRP A 413 -2.18 -12.17 -2.70
N LYS A 414 -1.52 -12.80 -1.72
CA LYS A 414 -0.28 -13.56 -1.97
C LYS A 414 -0.65 -14.89 -2.65
N SER A 415 -0.19 -15.14 -3.88
CA SER A 415 -0.62 -16.31 -4.66
C SER A 415 -0.50 -17.60 -3.85
N ASP A 416 -1.47 -18.49 -4.05
CA ASP A 416 -1.51 -19.83 -3.42
C ASP A 416 -1.65 -19.83 -1.88
N ALA A 417 -1.63 -18.68 -1.20
CA ALA A 417 -1.86 -18.56 0.23
C ALA A 417 -3.37 -18.58 0.58
N TYR A 418 -3.75 -19.34 1.60
CA TYR A 418 -5.11 -19.36 2.16
C TYR A 418 -5.30 -18.44 3.36
N SER A 419 -4.23 -17.98 3.98
CA SER A 419 -4.22 -16.99 5.06
C SER A 419 -3.30 -15.85 4.65
N MET A 420 -3.69 -14.62 5.00
CA MET A 420 -2.85 -13.45 4.77
C MET A 420 -2.95 -12.48 5.92
N TYR A 421 -1.81 -12.03 6.41
CA TYR A 421 -1.66 -11.10 7.51
C TYR A 421 -0.98 -9.84 7.00
N ILE A 422 -1.57 -8.68 7.29
CA ILE A 422 -1.00 -7.38 6.96
C ILE A 422 -0.58 -6.70 8.25
N THR A 423 0.70 -6.34 8.35
CA THR A 423 1.24 -5.60 9.50
C THR A 423 1.95 -4.35 8.98
N ALA A 424 1.51 -3.18 9.47
CA ALA A 424 2.26 -1.94 9.29
C ALA A 424 3.32 -1.82 10.38
N VAL A 425 4.50 -1.31 10.06
CA VAL A 425 5.61 -1.10 11.00
C VAL A 425 6.15 0.30 10.75
N ASN A 426 6.19 1.16 11.77
CA ASN A 426 6.89 2.44 11.68
C ASN A 426 8.38 2.17 11.94
N VAL A 427 9.27 2.67 11.08
CA VAL A 427 10.73 2.48 11.21
C VAL A 427 11.46 3.82 11.14
N VAL A 428 12.27 4.09 12.17
CA VAL A 428 13.17 5.24 12.24
C VAL A 428 14.59 4.73 12.47
N GLU A 429 15.49 5.03 11.54
CA GLU A 429 16.88 4.56 11.55
C GLU A 429 16.97 3.04 11.78
N ASN A 430 17.42 2.62 12.97
CA ASN A 430 17.58 1.22 13.36
C ASN A 430 16.52 0.73 14.36
N GLN A 431 15.49 1.54 14.66
CA GLN A 431 14.39 1.18 15.55
C GLN A 431 13.08 1.05 14.79
N ALA A 432 12.27 0.06 15.17
CA ALA A 432 10.98 -0.23 14.57
C ALA A 432 9.90 -0.39 15.65
N MET A 433 8.72 0.18 15.39
CA MET A 433 7.51 -0.02 16.19
C MET A 433 6.52 -0.86 15.39
N ILE A 434 6.29 -2.09 15.84
CA ILE A 434 5.36 -3.01 15.18
C ILE A 434 3.93 -2.52 15.41
N GLY A 435 3.19 -2.25 14.34
CA GLY A 435 1.81 -1.76 14.35
C GLY A 435 0.80 -2.84 14.72
N THR A 436 -0.46 -2.62 14.35
CA THR A 436 -1.50 -3.67 14.45
C THR A 436 -1.44 -4.60 13.25
N THR A 437 -1.53 -5.91 13.48
CA THR A 437 -1.73 -6.91 12.43
C THR A 437 -3.21 -7.13 12.16
N ALA A 438 -3.64 -6.96 10.91
CA ALA A 438 -4.95 -7.37 10.42
C ALA A 438 -4.84 -8.70 9.66
N SER A 439 -5.91 -9.50 9.61
CA SER A 439 -5.86 -10.88 9.12
C SER A 439 -7.08 -11.27 8.28
N TRP A 440 -6.82 -11.87 7.12
CA TRP A 440 -7.82 -12.40 6.19
C TRP A 440 -7.58 -13.88 5.92
N VAL A 441 -8.64 -14.58 5.54
CA VAL A 441 -8.56 -15.98 5.13
C VAL A 441 -9.43 -16.23 3.91
N ARG A 442 -9.06 -17.23 3.13
CA ARG A 442 -9.89 -17.91 2.14
C ARG A 442 -9.79 -19.43 2.35
N CYS A 443 -10.57 -20.18 1.59
CA CYS A 443 -10.48 -21.63 1.44
C CYS A 443 -10.50 -21.99 -0.05
N GLY A 444 -10.08 -23.23 -0.36
CA GLY A 444 -10.10 -23.75 -1.72
C GLY A 444 -11.52 -23.97 -2.26
N GLU A 445 -11.59 -24.30 -3.55
CA GLU A 445 -12.84 -24.63 -4.24
C GLU A 445 -13.18 -26.13 -4.11
N ALA A 446 -14.42 -26.51 -4.42
CA ALA A 446 -14.78 -27.93 -4.53
C ALA A 446 -14.36 -28.48 -5.90
N HIS A 447 -13.50 -29.49 -5.91
CA HIS A 447 -13.06 -30.17 -7.12
C HIS A 447 -13.61 -31.60 -7.21
N ASP A 448 -13.52 -32.22 -8.38
CA ASP A 448 -14.03 -33.58 -8.64
C ASP A 448 -15.50 -33.81 -8.22
N VAL A 449 -16.34 -32.77 -8.31
CA VAL A 449 -17.74 -32.85 -7.89
C VAL A 449 -18.51 -33.79 -8.82
N ARG A 450 -19.10 -34.83 -8.23
CA ARG A 450 -19.85 -35.90 -8.92
C ARG A 450 -21.16 -36.17 -8.17
N ILE A 451 -22.19 -36.52 -8.92
CA ILE A 451 -23.49 -36.92 -8.37
C ILE A 451 -23.70 -38.40 -8.72
N PHE A 452 -23.81 -39.24 -7.70
CA PHE A 452 -24.16 -40.65 -7.85
C PHE A 452 -25.65 -40.85 -7.62
N GLU A 453 -26.30 -41.60 -8.51
CA GLU A 453 -27.75 -41.85 -8.48
C GLU A 453 -28.02 -43.34 -8.27
N ARG A 454 -28.97 -43.67 -7.40
CA ARG A 454 -29.38 -45.05 -7.13
C ARG A 454 -30.88 -45.13 -6.86
N VAL A 455 -31.65 -45.24 -7.94
CA VAL A 455 -33.13 -45.37 -7.96
C VAL A 455 -33.84 -44.14 -7.38
N ASP A 456 -33.84 -43.99 -6.06
CA ASP A 456 -34.42 -42.88 -5.33
C ASP A 456 -33.39 -42.04 -4.54
N GLU A 457 -32.22 -42.60 -4.24
CA GLU A 457 -31.10 -41.93 -3.57
C GLU A 457 -30.20 -41.13 -4.54
N GLN A 458 -29.73 -39.96 -4.09
CA GLN A 458 -28.69 -39.17 -4.75
C GLN A 458 -27.60 -38.79 -3.73
N LEU A 459 -26.33 -38.97 -4.11
CA LEU A 459 -25.18 -38.67 -3.27
C LEU A 459 -24.19 -37.77 -4.02
N ILE A 460 -23.97 -36.56 -3.52
CA ILE A 460 -22.93 -35.64 -4.01
C ILE A 460 -21.61 -35.97 -3.33
N THR A 461 -20.56 -36.14 -4.12
CA THR A 461 -19.18 -36.40 -3.68
C THR A 461 -18.22 -35.43 -4.36
N PHE A 462 -17.16 -35.00 -3.68
CA PHE A 462 -16.17 -34.02 -4.14
C PHE A 462 -14.84 -34.22 -3.39
N ALA A 463 -13.75 -33.68 -3.94
CA ALA A 463 -12.49 -33.51 -3.21
C ALA A 463 -12.69 -32.43 -2.11
N TRP A 464 -12.25 -32.71 -0.88
CA TRP A 464 -12.50 -31.80 0.24
C TRP A 464 -11.74 -30.47 0.05
N PRO A 465 -12.40 -29.29 0.08
CA PRO A 465 -11.74 -28.03 -0.22
C PRO A 465 -10.71 -27.62 0.85
N GLU A 466 -9.56 -27.11 0.41
CA GLU A 466 -8.45 -26.81 1.32
C GLU A 466 -8.81 -25.70 2.33
N HIS A 467 -8.46 -25.92 3.60
CA HIS A 467 -8.81 -25.06 4.74
C HIS A 467 -10.32 -24.80 4.96
N ALA A 468 -11.23 -25.48 4.27
CA ALA A 468 -12.67 -25.35 4.52
C ALA A 468 -13.11 -26.09 5.79
N ALA A 469 -13.86 -25.39 6.65
CA ALA A 469 -14.51 -25.95 7.84
C ALA A 469 -15.80 -26.72 7.50
N GLY A 470 -16.41 -26.39 6.36
CA GLY A 470 -17.56 -27.08 5.80
C GLY A 470 -17.86 -26.64 4.37
N VAL A 471 -18.88 -27.26 3.78
CA VAL A 471 -19.47 -26.87 2.49
C VAL A 471 -20.97 -26.71 2.69
N GLU A 472 -21.53 -25.59 2.24
CA GLU A 472 -22.97 -25.35 2.15
C GLU A 472 -23.43 -25.61 0.70
N PHE A 473 -24.63 -26.17 0.54
CA PHE A 473 -25.18 -26.60 -0.74
C PHE A 473 -26.43 -25.79 -1.05
N PHE A 474 -26.52 -25.26 -2.26
CA PHE A 474 -27.67 -24.53 -2.74
C PHE A 474 -28.13 -25.09 -4.09
N THR A 475 -29.38 -24.82 -4.46
CA THR A 475 -29.94 -25.16 -5.77
C THR A 475 -30.69 -23.97 -6.35
N ALA A 476 -30.65 -23.81 -7.67
CA ALA A 476 -31.41 -22.80 -8.41
C ALA A 476 -32.07 -23.40 -9.65
N ASP A 477 -33.13 -22.78 -10.14
CA ASP A 477 -33.74 -23.14 -11.44
C ASP A 477 -32.76 -22.78 -12.58
N ILE A 478 -32.43 -23.77 -13.40
CA ILE A 478 -31.50 -23.62 -14.53
C ILE A 478 -32.05 -22.72 -15.64
N TYR A 479 -33.36 -22.46 -15.67
CA TYR A 479 -34.02 -21.60 -16.65
C TYR A 479 -34.27 -20.16 -16.13
N ASN A 480 -33.79 -19.81 -14.93
CA ASN A 480 -34.00 -18.50 -14.31
C ASN A 480 -32.71 -17.98 -13.63
N THR A 481 -31.65 -17.81 -14.43
CA THR A 481 -30.30 -17.49 -13.95
C THR A 481 -29.82 -16.07 -14.27
N ASP A 482 -30.61 -15.27 -14.99
CA ASP A 482 -30.19 -13.99 -15.58
C ASP A 482 -29.78 -12.90 -14.57
N ASN A 483 -30.10 -13.10 -13.29
CA ASN A 483 -29.74 -12.22 -12.17
C ASN A 483 -28.89 -12.93 -11.10
N LEU A 484 -28.15 -13.98 -11.47
CA LEU A 484 -27.22 -14.69 -10.58
C LEU A 484 -25.77 -14.43 -10.99
N ASP A 485 -25.09 -13.60 -10.20
CA ASP A 485 -23.63 -13.51 -10.24
C ASP A 485 -23.05 -14.68 -9.43
N PHE A 486 -22.34 -15.58 -10.10
CA PHE A 486 -21.68 -16.72 -9.47
C PHE A 486 -20.25 -16.42 -8.99
N SER A 487 -19.77 -15.19 -9.14
CA SER A 487 -18.49 -14.73 -8.60
C SER A 487 -18.59 -14.15 -7.19
N ASP A 488 -19.77 -13.64 -6.80
CA ASP A 488 -20.04 -13.09 -5.47
C ASP A 488 -20.85 -14.10 -4.59
N PRO A 489 -20.26 -14.64 -3.51
CA PRO A 489 -20.98 -15.48 -2.57
C PRO A 489 -22.17 -14.80 -1.88
N ASP A 490 -22.09 -13.51 -1.58
CA ASP A 490 -23.18 -12.78 -0.90
C ASP A 490 -24.36 -12.57 -1.86
N ALA A 491 -24.11 -12.31 -3.15
CA ALA A 491 -25.15 -12.31 -4.19
C ALA A 491 -25.87 -13.66 -4.27
N ILE A 492 -25.16 -14.79 -4.20
CA ILE A 492 -25.79 -16.13 -4.19
C ILE A 492 -26.63 -16.33 -2.93
N GLN A 493 -26.08 -16.07 -1.74
CA GLN A 493 -26.76 -16.35 -0.46
C GLN A 493 -28.01 -15.51 -0.25
N ASN A 494 -28.08 -14.31 -0.81
CA ASN A 494 -29.21 -13.39 -0.67
C ASN A 494 -30.23 -13.45 -1.84
N ASN A 495 -30.00 -14.28 -2.86
CA ASN A 495 -30.88 -14.35 -4.03
C ASN A 495 -32.16 -15.17 -3.76
N PRO A 496 -33.37 -14.62 -3.96
CA PRO A 496 -34.63 -15.34 -3.70
C PRO A 496 -34.91 -16.52 -4.66
N SER A 497 -34.19 -16.61 -5.79
CA SER A 497 -34.25 -17.75 -6.71
C SER A 497 -33.35 -18.93 -6.30
N VAL A 498 -32.55 -18.77 -5.23
CA VAL A 498 -31.62 -19.78 -4.72
C VAL A 498 -32.17 -20.40 -3.44
N GLN A 499 -32.33 -21.73 -3.44
CA GLN A 499 -32.73 -22.50 -2.28
C GLN A 499 -31.51 -23.14 -1.60
N HIS A 500 -31.26 -22.79 -0.34
CA HIS A 500 -30.30 -23.50 0.51
C HIS A 500 -30.82 -24.91 0.83
N LEU A 501 -30.03 -25.93 0.50
CA LEU A 501 -30.31 -27.35 0.75
C LEU A 501 -29.82 -27.80 2.14
N GLY A 502 -28.78 -27.15 2.67
CA GLY A 502 -28.12 -27.51 3.93
C GLY A 502 -26.59 -27.54 3.78
N ARG A 503 -25.90 -28.09 4.78
CA ARG A 503 -24.43 -28.08 4.86
C ARG A 503 -23.84 -29.34 5.45
N ILE A 504 -22.56 -29.57 5.19
CA ILE A 504 -21.78 -30.69 5.75
C ILE A 504 -20.42 -30.21 6.27
N SER A 505 -19.95 -30.78 7.37
CA SER A 505 -18.56 -30.63 7.83
C SER A 505 -17.71 -31.83 7.40
N GLU A 506 -16.38 -31.67 7.34
CA GLU A 506 -15.47 -32.72 6.85
C GLU A 506 -15.65 -34.06 7.59
N ASN A 507 -15.79 -33.99 8.92
CA ASN A 507 -16.04 -35.15 9.78
C ASN A 507 -17.37 -35.85 9.50
N GLN A 508 -18.38 -35.15 8.98
CA GLN A 508 -19.64 -35.74 8.54
C GLN A 508 -19.51 -36.30 7.12
N TYR A 509 -18.83 -35.58 6.22
CA TYR A 509 -18.57 -35.99 4.85
C TYR A 509 -17.79 -37.31 4.79
N ARG A 510 -16.63 -37.37 5.46
CA ARG A 510 -15.79 -38.58 5.54
C ARG A 510 -16.50 -39.78 6.19
N ARG A 511 -17.50 -39.55 7.06
CA ARG A 511 -18.31 -40.61 7.69
C ARG A 511 -19.50 -41.07 6.85
N ARG A 512 -20.02 -40.23 5.96
CA ARG A 512 -21.18 -40.51 5.09
C ARG A 512 -20.80 -40.91 3.67
N GLY A 513 -19.55 -40.66 3.26
CA GLY A 513 -19.07 -40.83 1.88
C GLY A 513 -19.54 -39.73 0.91
N GLY A 514 -20.41 -38.82 1.34
CA GLY A 514 -20.98 -37.76 0.51
C GLY A 514 -22.02 -36.91 1.25
N TYR A 515 -22.66 -35.99 0.53
CA TYR A 515 -23.86 -35.26 0.97
C TYR A 515 -25.09 -35.77 0.19
N GLN A 516 -26.12 -36.21 0.91
CA GLN A 516 -27.33 -36.79 0.31
C GLN A 516 -28.32 -35.68 -0.05
N VAL A 517 -28.90 -35.74 -1.26
CA VAL A 517 -29.87 -34.76 -1.77
C VAL A 517 -31.10 -35.44 -2.39
N ASN A 518 -32.08 -34.65 -2.82
CA ASN A 518 -33.30 -35.11 -3.48
C ASN A 518 -33.77 -34.07 -4.54
N LEU A 519 -32.91 -33.83 -5.54
CA LEU A 519 -33.17 -32.99 -6.69
C LEU A 519 -34.07 -33.75 -7.69
N GLN A 520 -35.32 -33.34 -7.86
CA GLN A 520 -36.29 -34.02 -8.74
C GLN A 520 -36.41 -33.43 -10.15
N VAL A 521 -35.90 -32.22 -10.36
CA VAL A 521 -36.01 -31.45 -11.62
C VAL A 521 -34.62 -31.03 -12.11
N PRO A 522 -34.47 -30.61 -13.38
CA PRO A 522 -33.27 -29.90 -13.84
C PRO A 522 -32.98 -28.68 -12.94
N SER A 523 -31.72 -28.47 -12.56
CA SER A 523 -31.34 -27.41 -11.61
C SER A 523 -29.84 -27.10 -11.71
N LEU A 524 -29.43 -25.91 -11.28
CA LEU A 524 -28.03 -25.64 -10.95
C LEU A 524 -27.78 -26.00 -9.49
N LEU A 525 -26.87 -26.94 -9.26
CA LEU A 525 -26.32 -27.26 -7.94
C LEU A 525 -25.10 -26.37 -7.67
N ILE A 526 -25.07 -25.72 -6.50
CA ILE A 526 -23.99 -24.81 -6.09
C ILE A 526 -23.38 -25.36 -4.80
N LEU A 527 -22.08 -25.60 -4.81
CA LEU A 527 -21.28 -25.95 -3.62
C LEU A 527 -20.50 -24.70 -3.19
N MET A 528 -20.75 -24.20 -1.98
CA MET A 528 -20.04 -23.06 -1.41
C MET A 528 -19.19 -23.53 -0.22
N PRO A 529 -17.87 -23.67 -0.37
CA PRO A 529 -17.00 -23.93 0.77
C PRO A 529 -16.98 -22.73 1.71
N TYR A 530 -16.75 -22.96 3.00
CA TYR A 530 -16.55 -21.87 3.96
C TYR A 530 -15.48 -22.19 5.00
N ARG A 531 -14.80 -21.15 5.47
CA ARG A 531 -13.81 -21.21 6.56
C ARG A 531 -14.31 -20.40 7.76
N SER A 532 -13.96 -20.81 8.97
CA SER A 532 -14.25 -20.01 10.17
C SER A 532 -13.08 -19.09 10.49
N HIS A 533 -13.36 -17.82 10.76
CA HIS A 533 -12.37 -16.79 11.12
C HIS A 533 -13.00 -15.76 12.05
N GLN A 534 -12.33 -15.45 13.17
CA GLN A 534 -12.82 -14.50 14.19
C GLN A 534 -14.29 -14.73 14.62
N GLY A 535 -14.74 -16.00 14.66
CA GLY A 535 -16.11 -16.39 15.03
C GLY A 535 -17.16 -16.21 13.91
N LYS A 536 -16.77 -15.73 12.73
CA LYS A 536 -17.61 -15.62 11.53
C LYS A 536 -17.30 -16.75 10.53
N THR A 537 -18.23 -16.99 9.61
CA THR A 537 -17.99 -17.78 8.40
C THR A 537 -17.55 -16.86 7.26
N VAL A 538 -16.43 -17.18 6.62
CA VAL A 538 -15.97 -16.55 5.38
C VAL A 538 -16.25 -17.55 4.25
N PRO A 539 -17.10 -17.21 3.26
CA PRO A 539 -17.35 -18.07 2.11
C PRO A 539 -16.12 -18.09 1.19
N GLY A 540 -15.89 -19.23 0.54
CA GLY A 540 -14.94 -19.38 -0.56
C GLY A 540 -15.66 -19.30 -1.92
N LYS A 541 -14.86 -19.36 -2.99
CA LYS A 541 -15.38 -19.32 -4.37
C LYS A 541 -16.29 -20.53 -4.63
N PRO A 542 -17.53 -20.31 -5.14
CA PRO A 542 -18.50 -21.39 -5.32
C PRO A 542 -18.19 -22.24 -6.56
N THR A 543 -18.56 -23.52 -6.48
CA THR A 543 -18.50 -24.47 -7.60
C THR A 543 -19.91 -24.77 -8.07
N VAL A 544 -20.21 -24.48 -9.34
CA VAL A 544 -21.55 -24.61 -9.93
C VAL A 544 -21.59 -25.78 -10.92
N LEU A 545 -22.63 -26.61 -10.84
CA LEU A 545 -22.87 -27.74 -11.72
C LEU A 545 -24.30 -27.71 -12.28
N ASN A 546 -24.44 -28.00 -13.57
CA ASN A 546 -25.73 -28.36 -14.16
C ASN A 546 -26.11 -29.78 -13.74
N TYR A 547 -27.25 -29.92 -13.07
CA TYR A 547 -27.89 -31.20 -12.80
C TYR A 547 -29.11 -31.39 -13.70
N PRO A 548 -29.17 -32.43 -14.55
CA PRO A 548 -30.25 -32.60 -15.54
C PRO A 548 -31.58 -33.11 -14.97
N GLY A 549 -31.68 -33.39 -13.67
CA GLY A 549 -32.86 -34.00 -13.05
C GLY A 549 -32.84 -35.54 -13.09
N LEU A 550 -33.49 -36.18 -12.11
CA LEU A 550 -33.58 -37.64 -12.02
C LEU A 550 -34.88 -38.14 -12.65
N LEU A 551 -34.80 -38.85 -13.77
CA LEU A 551 -35.96 -39.55 -14.35
C LEU A 551 -36.29 -40.80 -13.52
N LYS A 552 -37.30 -40.68 -12.64
CA LYS A 552 -37.87 -41.81 -11.90
C LYS A 552 -39.03 -42.39 -12.70
N MET A 553 -38.92 -43.68 -13.03
CA MET A 553 -39.98 -44.47 -13.66
C MET A 553 -40.39 -45.63 -12.76
N SER A 554 -41.69 -45.89 -12.65
CA SER A 554 -42.26 -47.09 -12.03
C SER A 554 -43.27 -47.74 -12.99
N TYR A 555 -43.60 -49.02 -12.78
CA TYR A 555 -44.61 -49.70 -13.60
C TYR A 555 -45.48 -50.64 -12.77
N GLU A 556 -46.77 -50.73 -13.14
CA GLU A 556 -47.68 -51.79 -12.69
C GLU A 556 -48.11 -52.66 -13.87
N ILE A 557 -48.23 -53.97 -13.65
CA ILE A 557 -48.89 -54.90 -14.59
C ILE A 557 -50.29 -55.16 -14.05
N VAL A 558 -51.31 -54.69 -14.77
CA VAL A 558 -52.70 -54.75 -14.36
C VAL A 558 -53.50 -55.69 -15.26
N ASN A 559 -54.41 -56.44 -14.65
CA ASN A 559 -55.41 -57.24 -15.35
C ASN A 559 -56.72 -56.45 -15.39
N GLU A 560 -57.03 -55.88 -16.55
CA GLU A 560 -58.21 -55.05 -16.77
C GLU A 560 -59.31 -55.86 -17.46
N ALA A 561 -60.49 -55.92 -16.86
CA ALA A 561 -61.70 -56.44 -17.49
C ALA A 561 -62.71 -55.29 -17.68
N PRO A 562 -62.66 -54.55 -18.81
CA PRO A 562 -63.70 -53.57 -19.15
C PRO A 562 -65.07 -54.25 -19.21
N ALA A 563 -66.13 -53.55 -18.80
CA ALA A 563 -67.47 -54.11 -18.75
C ALA A 563 -67.92 -54.60 -20.15
N GLY A 564 -68.09 -55.91 -20.31
CA GLY A 564 -68.47 -56.56 -21.57
C GLY A 564 -67.30 -57.00 -22.47
N ALA A 565 -66.04 -56.83 -22.05
CA ALA A 565 -64.85 -57.27 -22.77
C ALA A 565 -64.14 -58.44 -22.03
N PRO A 566 -63.38 -59.29 -22.75
CA PRO A 566 -62.48 -60.25 -22.10
C PRO A 566 -61.37 -59.52 -21.34
N ALA A 567 -60.88 -60.14 -20.26
CA ALA A 567 -59.81 -59.59 -19.45
C ALA A 567 -58.51 -59.45 -20.26
N GLN A 568 -57.91 -58.26 -20.26
CA GLN A 568 -56.67 -57.91 -20.94
C GLN A 568 -55.62 -57.52 -19.91
N LEU A 569 -54.41 -58.08 -20.07
CA LEU A 569 -53.24 -57.64 -19.34
C LEU A 569 -52.66 -56.38 -20.01
N SER A 570 -52.35 -55.37 -19.21
CA SER A 570 -51.67 -54.14 -19.65
C SER A 570 -50.56 -53.76 -18.69
N VAL A 571 -49.53 -53.09 -19.20
CA VAL A 571 -48.51 -52.42 -18.40
C VAL A 571 -48.88 -50.95 -18.33
N ARG A 572 -48.90 -50.37 -17.13
CA ARG A 572 -48.88 -48.92 -16.95
C ARG A 572 -47.49 -48.49 -16.51
N ILE A 573 -46.95 -47.47 -17.15
CA ILE A 573 -45.65 -46.88 -16.79
C ILE A 573 -45.93 -45.47 -16.29
N HIS A 574 -45.49 -45.16 -15.07
CA HIS A 574 -45.56 -43.84 -14.46
C HIS A 574 -44.17 -43.21 -14.49
N ALA A 575 -44.08 -41.89 -14.67
CA ALA A 575 -42.83 -41.15 -14.61
C ALA A 575 -42.98 -39.81 -13.90
N ASN A 576 -41.96 -39.40 -13.13
CA ASN A 576 -41.96 -38.11 -12.44
C ASN A 576 -41.83 -36.91 -13.39
N ASN A 577 -41.21 -37.10 -14.57
CA ASN A 577 -41.16 -36.11 -15.65
C ASN A 577 -41.83 -36.67 -16.92
N ARG A 578 -42.71 -35.86 -17.54
CA ARG A 578 -43.46 -36.23 -18.75
C ARG A 578 -42.69 -35.96 -20.05
N ALA A 579 -41.69 -35.08 -20.06
CA ALA A 579 -41.06 -34.62 -21.30
C ALA A 579 -40.23 -35.72 -22.00
N ASP A 580 -39.30 -36.33 -21.28
CA ASP A 580 -38.24 -37.18 -21.87
C ASP A 580 -38.62 -38.66 -21.98
N THR A 581 -39.65 -39.09 -21.25
CA THR A 581 -40.05 -40.50 -21.10
C THR A 581 -40.55 -41.14 -22.40
N PHE A 582 -41.28 -40.39 -23.24
CA PHE A 582 -42.04 -40.97 -24.36
C PHE A 582 -41.28 -41.01 -25.70
N GLY A 583 -39.98 -40.70 -25.67
CA GLY A 583 -39.04 -41.03 -26.75
C GLY A 583 -38.37 -42.41 -26.59
N GLN A 584 -38.60 -43.11 -25.46
CA GLN A 584 -37.88 -44.34 -25.11
C GLN A 584 -38.72 -45.60 -25.43
N SER A 585 -38.04 -46.65 -25.88
CA SER A 585 -38.66 -47.94 -26.22
C SER A 585 -38.58 -48.90 -25.03
N PHE A 586 -39.73 -49.46 -24.65
CA PHE A 586 -39.84 -50.47 -23.58
C PHE A 586 -40.10 -51.85 -24.17
N VAL A 587 -39.45 -52.87 -23.64
CA VAL A 587 -39.66 -54.27 -24.00
C VAL A 587 -40.14 -55.02 -22.76
N LEU A 588 -41.29 -55.69 -22.88
CA LEU A 588 -41.79 -56.60 -21.85
C LEU A 588 -41.35 -58.02 -22.23
N MET A 589 -40.59 -58.67 -21.34
CA MET A 589 -40.13 -60.04 -21.55
C MET A 589 -40.88 -61.02 -20.64
N ALA A 590 -41.10 -62.22 -21.16
CA ALA A 590 -41.94 -63.25 -20.57
C ALA A 590 -41.21 -64.60 -20.49
N GLN A 591 -40.99 -65.06 -19.26
CA GLN A 591 -40.26 -66.29 -18.95
C GLN A 591 -41.18 -67.29 -18.25
N GLU A 592 -41.26 -68.53 -18.74
CA GLU A 592 -41.85 -69.64 -17.98
C GLU A 592 -40.79 -70.26 -17.05
N GLY A 593 -41.10 -70.43 -15.76
CA GLY A 593 -40.22 -71.14 -14.81
C GLY A 593 -39.93 -70.39 -13.53
N THR A 594 -38.67 -70.04 -13.28
CA THR A 594 -38.17 -69.52 -11.99
C THR A 594 -37.35 -68.25 -12.17
N LEU A 595 -37.58 -67.28 -11.28
CA LEU A 595 -36.78 -66.07 -11.13
C LEU A 595 -35.30 -66.39 -10.81
N PRO A 596 -34.33 -65.51 -11.18
CA PRO A 596 -34.53 -64.24 -11.89
C PRO A 596 -34.62 -64.39 -13.41
N ILE A 597 -35.44 -63.52 -14.03
CA ILE A 597 -35.47 -63.29 -15.49
C ILE A 597 -34.13 -62.72 -15.96
N ASP A 598 -33.59 -63.27 -17.05
CA ASP A 598 -32.29 -62.96 -17.65
C ASP A 598 -32.49 -62.50 -19.11
N PRO A 599 -32.11 -61.25 -19.47
CA PRO A 599 -32.37 -60.68 -20.79
C PRO A 599 -31.58 -61.34 -21.94
N THR A 600 -30.71 -62.33 -21.67
CA THR A 600 -29.86 -62.99 -22.67
C THR A 600 -30.32 -64.39 -23.08
N ARG A 601 -31.36 -64.94 -22.44
CA ARG A 601 -31.98 -66.21 -22.85
C ARG A 601 -32.98 -66.00 -23.98
N GLU A 602 -33.32 -67.08 -24.71
CA GLU A 602 -34.37 -67.08 -25.73
C GLU A 602 -35.77 -66.92 -25.10
N GLU A 603 -36.07 -65.71 -24.62
CA GLU A 603 -37.35 -65.35 -24.03
C GLU A 603 -38.33 -64.77 -25.05
N LEU A 604 -39.62 -64.89 -24.74
CA LEU A 604 -40.68 -64.35 -25.58
C LEU A 604 -40.78 -62.84 -25.34
N GLN A 605 -40.19 -62.04 -26.23
CA GLN A 605 -40.46 -60.62 -26.30
C GLN A 605 -41.92 -60.40 -26.69
N LEU A 606 -42.67 -59.73 -25.83
CA LEU A 606 -44.09 -59.46 -26.07
C LEU A 606 -44.27 -58.17 -26.87
N ASN A 607 -45.10 -58.21 -27.91
CA ASN A 607 -45.48 -57.00 -28.61
C ASN A 607 -46.43 -56.17 -27.71
N VAL A 608 -45.91 -55.03 -27.24
CA VAL A 608 -46.56 -54.10 -26.33
C VAL A 608 -47.05 -52.89 -27.12
N TRP A 609 -48.37 -52.67 -27.14
CA TRP A 609 -49.00 -51.65 -27.99
C TRP A 609 -49.50 -50.47 -27.15
N ARG A 610 -49.04 -49.25 -27.42
CA ARG A 610 -49.54 -48.03 -26.75
C ARG A 610 -51.06 -47.91 -26.96
N ARG A 611 -51.85 -47.92 -25.89
CA ARG A 611 -53.32 -47.96 -26.02
C ARG A 611 -53.85 -46.57 -26.37
N ALA A 612 -54.29 -46.39 -27.62
CA ALA A 612 -55.14 -45.27 -27.99
C ALA A 612 -56.47 -45.34 -27.21
N ALA A 613 -56.89 -44.24 -26.59
CA ALA A 613 -58.11 -44.19 -25.79
C ALA A 613 -59.36 -44.20 -26.70
N SER A 614 -59.98 -45.36 -26.86
CA SER A 614 -61.21 -45.53 -27.65
C SER A 614 -62.26 -46.39 -26.92
N PHE A 615 -63.35 -45.75 -26.49
CA PHE A 615 -64.56 -46.41 -26.03
C PHE A 615 -65.63 -46.36 -27.13
N GLY A 616 -66.14 -47.52 -27.55
CA GLY A 616 -67.45 -47.62 -28.22
C GLY A 616 -67.49 -47.64 -29.75
N ALA A 617 -66.93 -48.67 -30.39
CA ALA A 617 -67.35 -49.11 -31.72
C ALA A 617 -67.20 -50.65 -31.86
N PRO A 618 -68.14 -51.36 -32.53
CA PRO A 618 -68.05 -52.80 -32.73
C PRO A 618 -67.04 -53.21 -33.81
N SER A 619 -66.66 -54.49 -33.80
CA SER A 619 -65.64 -55.09 -34.66
C SER A 619 -65.95 -55.05 -36.16
N ALA A 620 -65.01 -54.55 -36.98
CA ALA A 620 -64.72 -55.09 -38.33
C ALA A 620 -63.41 -54.57 -38.98
N GLU A 621 -62.78 -53.48 -38.52
CA GLU A 621 -61.58 -52.90 -39.17
C GLU A 621 -60.38 -52.76 -38.22
N ARG A 622 -59.33 -53.56 -38.47
CA ARG A 622 -58.01 -53.48 -37.80
C ARG A 622 -56.89 -53.46 -38.84
N GLN A 623 -56.73 -52.32 -39.52
CA GLN A 623 -55.54 -51.98 -40.28
C GLN A 623 -55.55 -50.48 -40.59
N TYR A 624 -54.85 -49.69 -39.78
CA TYR A 624 -54.03 -48.52 -40.14
C TYR A 624 -53.49 -47.86 -38.87
N ALA A 625 -52.33 -47.22 -38.98
CA ALA A 625 -51.66 -46.56 -37.86
C ALA A 625 -52.08 -45.09 -37.74
N GLU A 626 -51.74 -44.49 -36.59
CA GLU A 626 -51.65 -43.05 -36.33
C GLU A 626 -52.85 -42.14 -36.68
N LYS A 627 -53.56 -41.71 -35.63
CA LYS A 627 -53.91 -40.28 -35.53
C LYS A 627 -53.97 -39.78 -34.09
N ILE A 628 -53.44 -38.58 -33.88
CA ILE A 628 -53.44 -37.88 -32.59
C ILE A 628 -54.88 -37.46 -32.26
N PHE A 629 -55.32 -37.75 -31.03
CA PHE A 629 -56.44 -37.06 -30.39
C PHE A 629 -56.08 -36.74 -28.94
N ASP A 630 -56.26 -35.47 -28.55
CA ASP A 630 -56.10 -34.99 -27.18
C ASP A 630 -57.35 -35.37 -26.36
N ILE A 631 -57.23 -36.38 -25.52
CA ILE A 631 -58.30 -36.83 -24.60
C ILE A 631 -57.70 -37.09 -23.22
N ARG A 632 -58.40 -36.60 -22.19
CA ARG A 632 -57.96 -36.58 -20.79
C ARG A 632 -58.27 -37.88 -20.05
N GLU A 633 -57.23 -38.63 -19.69
CA GLU A 633 -57.05 -39.11 -18.30
C GLU A 633 -55.59 -38.79 -17.91
N PRO A 634 -55.31 -37.62 -17.28
CA PRO A 634 -53.95 -37.08 -17.18
C PRO A 634 -53.09 -37.75 -16.11
N PHE A 635 -53.71 -38.47 -15.17
CA PHE A 635 -53.04 -39.16 -14.07
C PHE A 635 -53.63 -40.56 -13.92
N THR A 636 -52.75 -41.55 -13.73
CA THR A 636 -53.14 -42.83 -13.16
C THR A 636 -52.58 -42.90 -11.76
N ARG A 637 -53.45 -43.24 -10.79
CA ARG A 637 -53.08 -43.30 -9.38
C ARG A 637 -52.24 -44.55 -9.14
N ASP A 638 -50.95 -44.36 -8.91
CA ASP A 638 -50.04 -45.43 -8.55
C ASP A 638 -50.51 -46.10 -7.25
N ARG A 639 -50.65 -47.43 -7.28
CA ARG A 639 -51.09 -48.23 -6.14
C ARG A 639 -49.99 -48.48 -5.11
N LEU A 640 -48.72 -48.22 -5.45
CA LEU A 640 -47.57 -48.37 -4.57
C LEU A 640 -47.35 -47.12 -3.71
N SER A 641 -47.21 -45.94 -4.33
CA SER A 641 -47.06 -44.66 -3.61
C SER A 641 -48.38 -44.00 -3.18
N GLY A 642 -49.49 -44.34 -3.84
CA GLY A 642 -50.79 -43.70 -3.64
C GLY A 642 -50.94 -42.32 -4.30
N GLN A 643 -49.87 -41.78 -4.92
CA GLN A 643 -49.87 -40.49 -5.63
C GLN A 643 -50.47 -40.60 -7.03
N GLU A 644 -50.93 -39.46 -7.55
CA GLU A 644 -51.26 -39.28 -8.96
C GLU A 644 -50.00 -38.89 -9.72
N MET A 645 -49.55 -39.75 -10.62
CA MET A 645 -48.39 -39.51 -11.49
C MET A 645 -48.79 -39.50 -12.96
N PRO A 646 -48.11 -38.70 -13.82
CA PRO A 646 -48.20 -38.86 -15.27
C PRO A 646 -47.83 -40.30 -15.64
N GLY A 647 -48.65 -40.94 -16.47
CA GLY A 647 -48.37 -42.32 -16.89
C GLY A 647 -49.14 -42.72 -18.13
N GLU A 648 -48.64 -43.75 -18.81
CA GLU A 648 -49.23 -44.28 -20.04
C GLU A 648 -49.48 -45.78 -19.94
N SER A 649 -50.55 -46.23 -20.59
CA SER A 649 -51.01 -47.63 -20.57
C SER A 649 -50.74 -48.30 -21.92
N PHE A 650 -50.10 -49.46 -21.86
CA PHE A 650 -49.77 -50.27 -23.03
C PHE A 650 -50.43 -51.65 -22.91
N ALA A 651 -51.08 -52.08 -23.98
CA ALA A 651 -51.79 -53.35 -24.06
C ALA A 651 -50.85 -54.50 -24.46
N ILE A 652 -50.95 -55.62 -23.76
CA ILE A 652 -50.23 -56.86 -24.09
C ILE A 652 -51.12 -57.72 -24.99
N ASP A 653 -50.54 -58.29 -26.04
CA ASP A 653 -51.22 -59.26 -26.90
C ASP A 653 -51.22 -60.66 -26.25
N MET A 654 -52.29 -60.95 -25.51
CA MET A 654 -52.47 -62.21 -24.77
C MET A 654 -52.43 -63.49 -25.64
N ASN A 655 -52.56 -63.39 -26.97
CA ASN A 655 -52.41 -64.54 -27.85
C ASN A 655 -51.00 -65.12 -27.81
N GLN A 656 -49.98 -64.28 -27.56
CA GLN A 656 -48.57 -64.68 -27.46
C GLN A 656 -48.30 -65.52 -26.19
N LEU A 657 -49.16 -65.38 -25.17
CA LEU A 657 -49.11 -66.13 -23.90
C LEU A 657 -50.04 -67.35 -23.88
N TYR A 658 -50.75 -67.65 -24.97
CA TYR A 658 -51.76 -68.71 -24.99
C TYR A 658 -51.14 -70.11 -24.84
N GLY A 659 -51.70 -70.92 -23.93
CA GLY A 659 -51.24 -72.28 -23.64
C GLY A 659 -50.07 -72.40 -22.64
N ARG A 660 -49.36 -71.29 -22.36
CA ARG A 660 -48.24 -71.21 -21.40
C ARG A 660 -48.70 -71.18 -19.94
N ARG A 661 -47.82 -71.54 -18.99
CA ARG A 661 -48.11 -71.57 -17.54
C ARG A 661 -46.92 -71.12 -16.70
N ASN A 662 -47.19 -70.53 -15.53
CA ASN A 662 -46.18 -70.01 -14.60
C ASN A 662 -45.23 -69.01 -15.27
N ILE A 663 -45.81 -68.03 -15.96
CA ILE A 663 -45.12 -66.97 -16.68
C ILE A 663 -44.80 -65.84 -15.70
N PHE A 664 -43.53 -65.46 -15.61
CA PHE A 664 -43.06 -64.24 -14.96
C PHE A 664 -42.83 -63.17 -16.03
N LEU A 665 -43.18 -61.92 -15.71
CA LEU A 665 -43.11 -60.78 -16.63
C LEU A 665 -42.23 -59.69 -16.04
N ARG A 666 -41.35 -59.09 -16.85
CA ARG A 666 -40.51 -57.96 -16.43
C ARG A 666 -40.31 -56.96 -17.57
N LEU A 667 -40.36 -55.67 -17.20
CA LEU A 667 -40.13 -54.55 -18.10
C LEU A 667 -38.65 -54.21 -18.18
N PHE A 668 -38.15 -54.01 -19.40
CA PHE A 668 -36.79 -53.56 -19.68
C PHE A 668 -36.82 -52.32 -20.58
N LEU A 669 -35.84 -51.45 -20.39
CA LEU A 669 -35.58 -50.32 -21.25
C LEU A 669 -34.66 -50.75 -22.40
N TYR A 670 -35.02 -50.46 -23.64
CA TYR A 670 -34.20 -50.75 -24.81
C TYR A 670 -33.37 -49.51 -25.18
N THR A 671 -32.04 -49.62 -25.09
CA THR A 671 -31.14 -48.52 -25.47
C THR A 671 -30.88 -48.52 -26.98
N PRO A 672 -30.72 -47.35 -27.63
CA PRO A 672 -30.38 -47.27 -29.06
C PRO A 672 -29.07 -48.01 -29.45
N SER A 673 -28.20 -48.27 -28.48
CA SER A 673 -26.99 -49.10 -28.61
C SER A 673 -27.23 -50.61 -28.65
N GLY A 674 -28.49 -51.07 -28.61
CA GLY A 674 -28.86 -52.49 -28.67
C GLY A 674 -28.77 -53.24 -27.34
N GLY A 675 -28.67 -52.52 -26.21
CA GLY A 675 -28.62 -53.07 -24.87
C GLY A 675 -29.96 -53.01 -24.15
N TYR A 676 -30.16 -53.92 -23.19
CA TYR A 676 -31.30 -53.88 -22.26
C TYR A 676 -30.84 -53.35 -20.91
N GLN A 677 -31.42 -52.23 -20.46
CA GLN A 677 -31.29 -51.78 -19.08
C GLN A 677 -32.51 -52.24 -18.26
N ARG A 678 -32.25 -52.73 -17.05
CA ARG A 678 -33.30 -53.24 -16.16
C ARG A 678 -34.04 -52.07 -15.50
N VAL A 679 -35.35 -51.99 -15.73
CA VAL A 679 -36.23 -51.12 -14.91
C VAL A 679 -36.36 -51.75 -13.53
N TYR A 680 -36.25 -50.95 -12.47
CA TYR A 680 -36.38 -51.44 -11.10
C TYR A 680 -37.85 -51.70 -10.75
N GLU A 681 -38.10 -52.83 -10.09
CA GLU A 681 -39.42 -53.38 -9.82
C GLU A 681 -39.67 -53.35 -8.30
N GLN A 682 -40.53 -52.45 -7.83
CA GLN A 682 -40.85 -52.32 -6.40
C GLN A 682 -42.09 -53.16 -6.07
N GLN A 683 -41.89 -54.46 -5.80
CA GLN A 683 -43.01 -55.38 -5.53
C GLN A 683 -43.69 -55.10 -4.19
N SER A 684 -44.98 -54.77 -4.22
CA SER A 684 -45.86 -54.86 -3.04
C SER A 684 -46.44 -56.28 -2.92
N VAL A 685 -46.05 -57.03 -1.89
CA VAL A 685 -46.61 -58.37 -1.62
C VAL A 685 -47.99 -58.24 -0.95
N GLY A 686 -49.05 -58.59 -1.68
CA GLY A 686 -50.43 -58.54 -1.21
C GLY A 686 -50.81 -59.68 -0.24
N GLN A 687 -50.38 -59.55 1.02
CA GLN A 687 -50.78 -60.33 2.22
C GLN A 687 -50.58 -61.87 2.18
N GLY A 688 -49.74 -62.39 3.10
CA GLY A 688 -49.53 -63.83 3.25
C GLY A 688 -48.52 -64.23 4.34
N GLU A 689 -48.66 -63.68 5.56
CA GLU A 689 -47.81 -63.94 6.76
C GLU A 689 -46.31 -63.55 6.65
N HIS A 690 -45.61 -63.49 7.80
CA HIS A 690 -44.23 -63.00 7.92
C HIS A 690 -43.18 -64.10 7.65
N PRO A 691 -42.08 -63.74 6.99
CA PRO A 691 -40.75 -64.02 7.56
C PRO A 691 -39.82 -62.79 7.61
N GLN A 692 -38.69 -62.95 8.31
CA GLN A 692 -37.64 -61.94 8.51
C GLN A 692 -36.78 -61.73 7.24
N PRO A 693 -36.22 -60.52 7.01
CA PRO A 693 -35.26 -60.29 5.93
C PRO A 693 -33.88 -60.90 6.25
N VAL A 694 -33.34 -61.67 5.31
CA VAL A 694 -31.93 -62.10 5.30
C VAL A 694 -31.20 -61.30 4.22
N PRO A 695 -30.06 -60.64 4.51
CA PRO A 695 -29.33 -59.88 3.51
C PRO A 695 -28.61 -60.81 2.53
N VAL A 696 -28.71 -60.50 1.24
CA VAL A 696 -27.97 -61.19 0.17
C VAL A 696 -27.19 -60.13 -0.61
N LEU A 697 -25.85 -60.24 -0.61
CA LEU A 697 -25.00 -59.51 -1.54
C LEU A 697 -25.16 -60.08 -2.95
N LEU A 698 -25.06 -59.22 -3.96
CA LEU A 698 -24.76 -59.61 -5.33
C LEU A 698 -23.70 -58.66 -5.89
N ASP A 699 -22.70 -59.23 -6.55
CA ASP A 699 -21.56 -58.53 -7.15
C ASP A 699 -21.94 -57.71 -8.40
N PRO A 700 -21.14 -56.69 -8.77
CA PRO A 700 -21.36 -55.94 -10.00
C PRO A 700 -21.09 -56.78 -11.27
N PRO A 701 -21.84 -56.57 -12.37
CA PRO A 701 -21.55 -57.23 -13.64
C PRO A 701 -20.25 -56.70 -14.27
N LEU A 702 -19.44 -57.61 -14.81
CA LEU A 702 -18.24 -57.26 -15.59
C LEU A 702 -18.57 -56.81 -17.02
N ASN A 703 -17.67 -55.99 -17.58
CA ASN A 703 -17.52 -55.59 -19.00
C ASN A 703 -18.60 -54.62 -19.55
N GLN A 704 -18.33 -53.66 -20.46
CA GLN A 704 -17.12 -53.02 -21.07
C GLN A 704 -17.68 -51.73 -21.77
N LEU A 705 -17.00 -50.61 -22.04
CA LEU A 705 -15.61 -50.07 -21.89
C LEU A 705 -15.77 -48.53 -21.64
N TYR A 706 -14.84 -47.56 -21.75
CA TYR A 706 -13.65 -47.30 -22.57
C TYR A 706 -12.61 -46.45 -21.80
N TYR A 707 -11.32 -46.73 -22.02
CA TYR A 707 -10.14 -45.84 -21.92
C TYR A 707 -10.04 -44.77 -20.80
N SER A 708 -9.07 -44.98 -19.91
CA SER A 708 -8.26 -43.91 -19.30
C SER A 708 -6.79 -44.27 -19.40
N GLU A 709 -5.91 -43.35 -19.76
CA GLU A 709 -4.47 -43.51 -19.58
C GLU A 709 -4.12 -43.35 -18.09
N GLU A 710 -3.17 -44.15 -17.58
CA GLU A 710 -2.77 -44.11 -16.16
C GLU A 710 -1.74 -42.99 -15.88
N PRO A 711 -1.89 -42.28 -14.76
CA PRO A 711 -0.77 -41.78 -13.96
C PRO A 711 -0.65 -42.53 -12.62
N PRO A 712 0.56 -42.75 -12.08
CA PRO A 712 0.80 -43.71 -10.99
C PRO A 712 0.52 -43.15 -9.58
N ALA A 713 -0.12 -43.96 -8.72
CA ALA A 713 -0.42 -43.62 -7.34
C ALA A 713 -0.13 -44.76 -6.34
N GLN A 714 1.15 -45.13 -6.17
CA GLN A 714 1.60 -46.02 -5.09
C GLN A 714 2.88 -45.51 -4.41
N GLN A 715 2.75 -44.59 -3.42
CA GLN A 715 3.84 -44.34 -2.47
C GLN A 715 3.45 -43.70 -1.11
N TYR A 716 2.23 -43.18 -0.93
CA TYR A 716 1.82 -42.41 0.27
C TYR A 716 1.18 -43.22 1.42
N GLN A 717 1.64 -44.44 1.70
CA GLN A 717 1.11 -45.27 2.82
C GLN A 717 2.13 -45.76 3.86
N GLN A 718 3.39 -45.29 3.83
CA GLN A 718 4.43 -45.74 4.79
C GLN A 718 4.86 -44.70 5.85
N GLN A 719 4.14 -43.58 6.01
CA GLN A 719 4.59 -42.47 6.88
C GLN A 719 3.66 -42.09 8.05
N TYR A 720 2.57 -42.83 8.28
CA TYR A 720 1.63 -42.60 9.41
C TYR A 720 1.47 -43.83 10.33
N GLN A 721 2.59 -44.40 10.78
CA GLN A 721 2.63 -45.42 11.83
C GLN A 721 3.73 -45.17 12.89
N GLN A 722 4.07 -43.90 13.20
CA GLN A 722 5.00 -43.55 14.27
C GLN A 722 4.61 -42.27 15.04
N SER A 723 3.43 -42.23 15.68
CA SER A 723 3.07 -41.18 16.66
C SER A 723 1.80 -41.46 17.49
N GLU A 724 1.70 -42.63 18.13
CA GLU A 724 0.78 -42.79 19.29
C GLU A 724 1.54 -42.45 20.60
N PRO A 725 1.13 -41.44 21.38
CA PRO A 725 1.70 -41.18 22.69
C PRO A 725 1.10 -42.12 23.76
N GLN A 726 1.94 -42.68 24.63
CA GLN A 726 1.47 -43.41 25.81
C GLN A 726 0.98 -42.44 26.91
N PRO A 727 0.02 -42.86 27.77
CA PRO A 727 -0.43 -42.05 28.90
C PRO A 727 0.62 -42.02 30.02
N GLU A 728 0.98 -40.82 30.50
CA GLU A 728 1.89 -40.65 31.64
C GLU A 728 1.22 -40.95 33.00
N THR A 729 2.05 -41.31 33.98
CA THR A 729 1.64 -41.76 35.31
C THR A 729 1.27 -40.62 36.26
N GLU A 730 0.14 -40.76 36.97
CA GLU A 730 -0.13 -39.96 38.17
C GLU A 730 0.90 -40.26 39.29
N GLN A 731 1.38 -39.22 39.96
CA GLN A 731 1.92 -39.31 41.32
C GLN A 731 1.20 -38.34 42.28
N LYS A 732 1.43 -38.55 43.58
CA LYS A 732 0.53 -38.14 44.67
C LYS A 732 0.93 -36.85 45.40
N GLU A 733 -0.03 -36.38 46.19
CA GLU A 733 0.11 -35.49 47.36
C GLU A 733 0.45 -34.03 47.03
N SER A 734 -0.09 -33.01 47.72
CA SER A 734 -1.05 -32.93 48.83
C SER A 734 -1.92 -31.66 48.60
N GLY A 735 -2.98 -31.29 49.31
CA GLY A 735 -3.47 -31.62 50.65
C GLY A 735 -4.10 -30.36 51.27
N GLY A 736 -5.39 -30.10 51.00
CA GLY A 736 -6.08 -28.88 51.45
C GLY A 736 -7.59 -29.08 51.67
N ARG A 737 -8.08 -28.75 52.87
CA ARG A 737 -9.51 -28.78 53.23
C ARG A 737 -10.09 -27.36 53.29
N PHE A 738 -11.36 -27.22 52.91
CA PHE A 738 -12.44 -26.35 53.44
C PHE A 738 -13.40 -26.05 52.25
N SER A 739 -14.53 -26.73 52.03
CA SER A 739 -15.74 -26.99 52.84
C SER A 739 -16.94 -26.17 52.36
N LEU A 740 -17.99 -26.86 51.93
CA LEU A 740 -19.42 -26.48 52.03
C LEU A 740 -19.85 -25.06 51.62
N PHE A 741 -20.56 -24.95 50.49
CA PHE A 741 -21.94 -24.42 50.52
C PHE A 741 -22.83 -25.16 49.50
N ARG A 742 -24.15 -24.92 49.53
CA ARG A 742 -25.16 -25.87 49.01
C ARG A 742 -26.38 -25.16 48.39
N ARG A 743 -26.88 -25.72 47.27
CA ARG A 743 -28.18 -25.47 46.59
C ARG A 743 -28.41 -24.16 45.81
N LYS A 744 -28.83 -24.37 44.55
CA LYS A 744 -29.95 -23.71 43.83
C LYS A 744 -29.96 -22.18 43.71
N ARG A 745 -29.91 -21.71 42.46
CA ARG A 745 -31.17 -21.63 41.70
C ARG A 745 -31.10 -22.51 40.45
#